data_AF-A0A6M1YTW4-F1
#
_entry.id   AF-A0A6M1YTW4-F1
#
_cell.length_a   1.000
_cell.length_b   1.000
_cell.length_c   1.000
_cell.angle_alpha   90.00
_cell.angle_beta   90.00
_cell.angle_gamma   90.00
#
_symmetry.space_group_name_H-M   'P 1'
#
loop_
_entity.id
_entity.type
_entity.pdbx_description
1 polymer ?
#
loop_
_entity_poly.entity_id
_entity_poly.type
_entity_poly.pdbx_seq_one_letter_code
_entity_poly.pdbx_strand_id
1 'polypeptide(L)'
;MSDNSIYKKISLISKIILIAFAIITFKVWHLGVFQKEKRLIDAIKPKRRVIVEKANRGIISDRLGTALAVNKVKYNATIYYSHIKQLPYIRYEKDKNGNNLKIFVRKEYIKKLSEILAKELDLDSERVEDLIHSKASILSHIPFVIKENISEKAYHRLKMLQRNWPGIHAEISSERYYPLKKVGSDLLGYMGRISQREYFNIADEINQLEELVDLYENKENLNSKKYLSIEEVKKRLEELKNLSYSATDLVGKAGTEKIFDEKLKGFHEKKTFIVDVKGNFLKELEKHKKPKSGLKINLTILEPLQTFAENLLLKDEKTRENASKRYNPKLKKNEALKEPWIKGGSIVVIDPNTSEILALASTPRFDPNDFIASSNQKIHQTKQKNINKWLETTSHVANIFDGKELLTKEYFSNGLKTDEKELSFEFYLDLILPKKSSIKDGLEKINNIKTAIELQENFETLLYFSKAKDAKTLLDAIFKKENNPETLEITKNLEKQKEIAKIPIRNIKTYLSNISDNRDKIFTIDLLKMIVYNVSFSDELIEKTKDISLSNYWRVSKAILRIKDQLKSQIKPLYNKIYFSNWRKINEKKFLQEKRKEETSNKKFHRPYIDFLDEKENKKFIKFWKKNSSIFITYLLKENVYEKNLMPYFNFLKGLKKEDFSTDLEIILNAIDKLDSASIFSFIKTIRSFDELDRDLLYDYPKVRKTSTKKTEKDLAKSFYPLNGFGYSKSYAISSFSPPGSIFKLLIAYTALKERYNYLINNKKSLKALNPLTIIDDIYWDSKVKKGGSIVVAKTLNNKAYPRIYKRGRLPRSSHTGIGKIDLIQAIEKSSNPYFSILASDFVENPYTLINTAKDFNIGKKTGIDLLAESPGNLPEDIIFNKTSLYSFAIGQHSLVVTPLQTAVMLSAIANRGKVFKPKLIMSTETEIQNTVLMSPEIREMILEGMSRAVSSKDGSARANIINNLKKDPKLLQEYKKLSNEFVGKTSTAEFMYNPNINPSSKAEKYNNIWFGAISFESNKNLTKKQLWQKPELVVVVQLNFGSGGKEAAALAFQIIKKYKELKEEKKIDFQNF
;
A
#
# COMPACT_ATOMS: atom_id res chain seq x y z
N MET A 1 110.71 -16.89 27.01
CA MET A 1 109.50 -17.26 26.25
C MET A 1 108.26 -17.03 27.13
N SER A 2 107.73 -15.81 27.21
CA SER A 2 106.49 -15.53 27.96
C SER A 2 105.54 -14.51 27.33
N ASP A 3 105.92 -13.83 26.23
CA ASP A 3 105.08 -12.77 25.67
C ASP A 3 103.97 -13.25 24.71
N ASN A 4 104.08 -14.44 24.12
CA ASN A 4 103.11 -14.89 23.10
C ASN A 4 101.72 -15.27 23.65
N SER A 5 101.55 -15.44 24.96
CA SER A 5 100.27 -15.79 25.59
C SER A 5 99.36 -14.57 25.76
N ILE A 6 99.93 -13.42 26.14
CA ILE A 6 99.17 -12.18 26.39
C ILE A 6 98.65 -11.61 25.08
N TYR A 7 99.48 -11.55 24.03
CA TYR A 7 99.05 -11.08 22.71
C TYR A 7 97.94 -11.95 22.09
N LYS A 8 97.96 -13.28 22.29
CA LYS A 8 96.88 -14.16 21.84
C LYS A 8 95.57 -13.90 22.60
N LYS A 9 95.61 -13.67 23.91
CA LYS A 9 94.40 -13.34 24.70
C LYS A 9 93.83 -11.98 24.33
N ILE A 10 94.68 -10.96 24.14
CA ILE A 10 94.25 -9.63 23.69
C ILE A 10 93.64 -9.72 22.28
N SER A 11 94.27 -10.45 21.35
CA SER A 11 93.73 -10.67 20.00
C SER A 11 92.37 -11.38 20.02
N LEU A 12 92.17 -12.37 20.90
CA LEU A 12 90.90 -13.07 21.06
C LEU A 12 89.81 -12.14 21.60
N ILE A 13 90.12 -11.35 22.63
CA ILE A 13 89.18 -10.37 23.22
C ILE A 13 88.84 -9.29 22.18
N SER A 14 89.81 -8.75 21.45
CA SER A 14 89.57 -7.78 20.38
C SER A 14 88.70 -8.36 19.26
N LYS A 15 88.90 -9.63 18.87
CA LYS A 15 88.02 -10.30 17.89
C LYS A 15 86.60 -10.48 18.41
N ILE A 16 86.43 -10.84 19.68
CA ILE A 16 85.10 -10.96 20.31
C ILE A 16 84.41 -9.60 20.34
N ILE A 17 85.11 -8.54 20.73
CA ILE A 17 84.58 -7.16 20.73
C ILE A 17 84.21 -6.74 19.30
N LEU A 18 85.04 -7.05 18.30
CA LEU A 18 84.79 -6.68 16.91
C LEU A 18 83.59 -7.43 16.32
N ILE A 19 83.40 -8.71 16.68
CA ILE A 19 82.20 -9.48 16.34
C ILE A 19 80.96 -8.89 17.03
N ALA A 20 81.05 -8.53 18.31
CA ALA A 20 79.95 -7.89 19.03
C ALA A 20 79.56 -6.55 18.40
N PHE A 21 80.54 -5.72 18.02
CA PHE A 21 80.30 -4.49 17.27
C PHE A 21 79.68 -4.77 15.91
N ALA A 22 80.17 -5.76 15.15
CA ALA A 22 79.58 -6.13 13.87
C ALA A 22 78.11 -6.57 14.00
N ILE A 23 77.77 -7.33 15.05
CA ILE A 23 76.38 -7.72 15.36
C ILE A 23 75.53 -6.49 15.69
N ILE A 24 76.05 -5.56 16.49
CA ILE A 24 75.33 -4.32 16.84
C ILE A 24 75.13 -3.46 15.58
N THR A 25 76.17 -3.26 14.76
CA THR A 25 76.11 -2.49 13.52
C THR A 25 75.15 -3.12 12.52
N PHE A 26 75.16 -4.45 12.38
CA PHE A 26 74.20 -5.18 11.56
C PHE A 26 72.78 -5.01 12.09
N LYS A 27 72.58 -5.07 13.42
CA LYS A 27 71.27 -4.88 14.04
C LYS A 27 70.76 -3.45 13.84
N VAL A 28 71.63 -2.44 13.97
CA VAL A 28 71.32 -1.03 13.71
C VAL A 28 70.99 -0.82 12.24
N TRP A 29 71.75 -1.39 11.31
CA TRP A 29 71.44 -1.34 9.88
C TRP A 29 70.11 -2.01 9.55
N HIS A 30 69.84 -3.19 10.09
CA HIS A 30 68.57 -3.90 9.91
C HIS A 30 67.38 -3.10 10.47
N LEU A 31 67.53 -2.47 11.64
CA LEU A 31 66.50 -1.60 12.20
C LEU A 31 66.34 -0.28 11.43
N GLY A 32 67.44 0.33 11.00
CA GLY A 32 67.49 1.67 10.39
C GLY A 32 67.25 1.71 8.88
N VAL A 33 67.44 0.60 8.17
CA VAL A 33 67.24 0.49 6.71
C VAL A 33 66.08 -0.44 6.39
N PHE A 34 66.11 -1.67 6.91
CA PHE A 34 65.11 -2.69 6.54
C PHE A 34 63.76 -2.48 7.26
N GLN A 35 63.77 -2.07 8.53
CA GLN A 35 62.55 -1.82 9.31
C GLN A 35 62.17 -0.34 9.43
N LYS A 36 62.88 0.55 8.73
CA LYS A 36 62.70 2.01 8.82
C LYS A 36 61.25 2.43 8.58
N GLU A 37 60.65 1.96 7.49
CA GLU A 37 59.28 2.31 7.11
C GLU A 37 58.26 1.83 8.15
N LYS A 38 58.43 0.60 8.65
CA LYS A 38 57.54 0.03 9.67
C LYS A 38 57.62 0.82 10.99
N ARG A 39 58.84 1.17 11.43
CA ARG A 39 59.07 1.96 12.65
C ARG A 39 58.57 3.40 12.52
N LEU A 40 58.68 4.02 11.34
CA LEU A 40 58.11 5.33 11.04
C LEU A 40 56.58 5.33 11.17
N ILE A 41 55.93 4.27 10.68
CA ILE A 41 54.48 4.10 10.82
C ILE A 41 54.11 3.91 12.29
N ASP A 42 54.83 3.07 13.05
CA ASP A 42 54.57 2.83 14.48
C ASP A 42 54.74 4.11 15.34
N ALA A 43 55.72 4.96 15.01
CA ALA A 43 55.98 6.22 15.70
C ALA A 43 54.83 7.25 15.57
N ILE A 44 54.04 7.17 14.49
CA ILE A 44 52.92 8.09 14.23
C ILE A 44 51.68 7.76 15.10
N LYS A 45 51.70 6.65 15.86
CA LYS A 45 50.54 6.12 16.61
C LYS A 45 49.27 6.07 15.73
N PRO A 46 49.31 5.35 14.60
CA PRO A 46 48.25 5.37 13.62
C PRO A 46 46.97 4.76 14.20
N LYS A 47 45.83 5.33 13.81
CA LYS A 47 44.53 4.80 14.22
C LYS A 47 44.07 3.75 13.21
N ARG A 48 43.40 2.70 13.68
CA ARG A 48 42.69 1.78 12.79
C ARG A 48 41.33 2.39 12.44
N ARG A 49 40.98 2.33 11.16
CA ARG A 49 39.65 2.69 10.66
C ARG A 49 39.09 1.58 9.82
N VAL A 50 37.84 1.25 10.07
CA VAL A 50 37.11 0.24 9.32
C VAL A 50 36.13 0.94 8.39
N ILE A 51 36.20 0.65 7.09
CA ILE A 51 35.24 1.12 6.09
C ILE A 51 34.45 -0.08 5.59
N VAL A 52 33.13 0.04 5.58
CA VAL A 52 32.24 -1.02 5.07
C VAL A 52 32.12 -0.87 3.56
N GLU A 53 32.58 -1.86 2.81
CA GLU A 53 32.34 -2.00 1.37
C GLU A 53 31.02 -2.75 1.17
N LYS A 54 30.05 -2.07 0.54
CA LYS A 54 28.70 -2.61 0.37
C LYS A 54 28.68 -3.71 -0.69
N ALA A 55 27.98 -4.79 -0.36
CA ALA A 55 27.66 -5.85 -1.30
C ALA A 55 26.48 -5.47 -2.18
N ASN A 56 26.47 -6.01 -3.41
CA ASN A 56 25.31 -5.89 -4.28
C ASN A 56 24.18 -6.78 -3.77
N ARG A 57 22.96 -6.25 -3.79
CA ARG A 57 21.76 -7.02 -3.42
C ARG A 57 21.51 -8.16 -4.41
N GLY A 58 20.97 -9.28 -3.97
CA GLY A 58 20.62 -10.41 -4.84
C GLY A 58 19.55 -10.05 -5.88
N ILE A 59 19.64 -10.65 -7.05
CA ILE A 59 18.64 -10.47 -8.13
C ILE A 59 17.40 -11.33 -7.81
N ILE A 60 16.21 -10.81 -8.08
CA ILE A 60 14.97 -11.59 -8.08
C ILE A 60 14.58 -11.83 -9.53
N SER A 61 14.42 -13.08 -9.93
CA SER A 61 13.95 -13.47 -11.26
C SER A 61 12.75 -14.41 -11.19
N ASP A 62 12.00 -14.48 -12.27
CA ASP A 62 10.91 -15.44 -12.46
C ASP A 62 11.44 -16.85 -12.82
N ARG A 63 10.54 -17.79 -13.09
CA ARG A 63 10.89 -19.17 -13.48
C ARG A 63 11.71 -19.21 -14.78
N LEU A 64 11.46 -18.30 -15.71
CA LEU A 64 12.12 -18.23 -17.02
C LEU A 64 13.46 -17.50 -16.96
N GLY A 65 13.87 -17.02 -15.77
CA GLY A 65 15.07 -16.21 -15.59
C GLY A 65 14.89 -14.72 -15.91
N THR A 66 13.66 -14.29 -16.22
CA THR A 66 13.31 -12.89 -16.44
C THR A 66 13.53 -12.10 -15.15
N ALA A 67 14.30 -11.02 -15.25
CA ALA A 67 14.62 -10.16 -14.14
C ALA A 67 13.40 -9.36 -13.64
N LEU A 68 12.95 -9.63 -12.42
CA LEU A 68 11.85 -8.90 -11.76
C LEU A 68 12.37 -7.75 -10.88
N ALA A 69 13.53 -7.94 -10.24
CA ALA A 69 14.23 -6.91 -9.49
C ALA A 69 15.75 -7.07 -9.63
N VAL A 70 16.41 -6.02 -10.11
CA VAL A 70 17.85 -5.98 -10.39
C VAL A 70 18.50 -4.78 -9.72
N ASN A 71 19.83 -4.74 -9.72
CA ASN A 71 20.54 -3.53 -9.33
C ASN A 71 21.02 -2.80 -10.58
N LYS A 72 20.69 -1.51 -10.67
CA LYS A 72 21.18 -0.61 -11.69
C LYS A 72 22.41 0.12 -11.18
N VAL A 73 23.43 0.24 -12.02
CA VAL A 73 24.63 1.01 -11.71
C VAL A 73 24.27 2.48 -11.61
N LYS A 74 24.79 3.15 -10.58
CA LYS A 74 24.53 4.54 -10.26
C LYS A 74 25.82 5.24 -9.91
N TYR A 75 26.14 6.30 -10.65
CA TYR A 75 27.33 7.11 -10.42
C TYR A 75 27.02 8.24 -9.44
N ASN A 76 27.89 8.45 -8.45
CA ASN A 76 27.72 9.50 -7.43
C ASN A 76 28.94 10.42 -7.37
N ALA A 77 28.69 11.71 -7.15
CA ALA A 77 29.72 12.69 -6.81
C ALA A 77 29.79 12.87 -5.30
N THR A 78 30.93 12.56 -4.71
CA THR A 78 31.17 12.56 -3.25
C THR A 78 32.31 13.48 -2.86
N ILE A 79 32.24 14.02 -1.64
CA ILE A 79 33.32 14.81 -1.04
C ILE A 79 33.87 14.13 0.20
N TYR A 80 35.19 14.02 0.23
CA TYR A 80 35.98 13.62 1.38
C TYR A 80 36.61 14.87 2.00
N TYR A 81 35.95 15.45 3.00
CA TYR A 81 36.44 16.66 3.65
C TYR A 81 37.78 16.43 4.38
N SER A 82 38.08 15.19 4.79
CA SER A 82 39.38 14.80 5.34
C SER A 82 40.54 15.11 4.40
N HIS A 83 40.36 14.98 3.08
CA HIS A 83 41.40 15.31 2.11
C HIS A 83 41.55 16.83 1.95
N ILE A 84 40.45 17.58 2.03
CA ILE A 84 40.48 19.05 2.03
C ILE A 84 41.20 19.59 3.27
N LYS A 85 41.09 18.90 4.42
CA LYS A 85 41.84 19.24 5.65
C LYS A 85 43.36 19.15 5.50
N GLN A 86 43.89 18.50 4.46
CA GLN A 86 45.34 18.48 4.22
C GLN A 86 45.88 19.87 3.85
N LEU A 87 45.03 20.71 3.23
CA LEU A 87 45.39 22.08 2.92
C LEU A 87 45.55 22.90 4.21
N PRO A 88 46.49 23.86 4.28
CA PRO A 88 46.62 24.75 5.43
C PRO A 88 45.32 25.55 5.63
N TYR A 89 44.93 25.78 6.88
CA TYR A 89 43.73 26.59 7.16
C TYR A 89 43.94 28.06 6.79
N ILE A 90 45.13 28.58 7.10
CA ILE A 90 45.58 29.95 6.83
C ILE A 90 46.98 29.90 6.21
N ARG A 91 47.24 30.77 5.24
CA ARG A 91 48.57 31.10 4.74
C ARG A 91 48.76 32.61 4.82
N TYR A 92 49.96 33.05 5.14
CA TYR A 92 50.33 34.46 5.11
C TYR A 92 51.09 34.73 3.82
N GLU A 93 50.66 35.73 3.04
CA GLU A 93 51.38 36.23 1.88
C GLU A 93 51.64 37.73 2.06
N LYS A 94 52.76 38.22 1.53
CA LYS A 94 53.07 39.65 1.59
C LYS A 94 52.38 40.38 0.43
N ASP A 95 51.65 41.45 0.73
CA ASP A 95 51.10 42.36 -0.28
C ASP A 95 52.22 43.12 -1.02
N LYS A 96 51.89 43.81 -2.12
CA LYS A 96 52.77 44.72 -2.86
C LYS A 96 53.43 45.79 -1.97
N ASN A 97 52.85 46.06 -0.79
CA ASN A 97 53.35 47.01 0.21
C ASN A 97 54.06 46.35 1.41
N GLY A 98 54.35 45.04 1.37
CA GLY A 98 55.13 44.32 2.39
C GLY A 98 54.34 43.83 3.62
N ASN A 99 53.03 44.09 3.70
CA ASN A 99 52.17 43.68 4.81
C ASN A 99 51.73 42.21 4.69
N ASN A 100 51.71 41.47 5.82
CA ASN A 100 51.27 40.07 5.87
C ASN A 100 49.73 39.96 5.73
N LEU A 101 49.26 39.65 4.53
CA LEU A 101 47.87 39.32 4.24
C LEU A 101 47.54 37.89 4.70
N LYS A 102 46.47 37.77 5.48
CA LYS A 102 45.96 36.50 6.01
C LYS A 102 44.99 35.87 5.02
N ILE A 103 45.42 34.84 4.30
CA ILE A 103 44.61 34.15 3.28
C ILE A 103 44.02 32.87 3.88
N PHE A 104 42.70 32.71 3.77
CA PHE A 104 41.98 31.50 4.18
C PHE A 104 41.97 30.45 3.06
N VAL A 105 43.10 29.76 2.88
CA VAL A 105 43.34 28.83 1.76
C VAL A 105 42.23 27.79 1.60
N ARG A 106 41.76 27.16 2.70
CA ARG A 106 40.66 26.18 2.62
C ARG A 106 39.35 26.79 2.15
N LYS A 107 39.04 28.01 2.56
CA LYS A 107 37.79 28.69 2.20
C LYS A 107 37.81 29.02 0.71
N GLU A 108 38.91 29.57 0.21
CA GLU A 108 39.07 29.83 -1.23
C GLU A 108 39.07 28.56 -2.06
N TYR A 109 39.70 27.50 -1.56
CA TYR A 109 39.69 26.20 -2.23
C TYR A 109 38.27 25.64 -2.34
N ILE A 110 37.49 25.65 -1.24
CA ILE A 110 36.11 25.17 -1.24
C ILE A 110 35.24 26.01 -2.17
N LYS A 111 35.46 27.33 -2.24
CA LYS A 111 34.75 28.20 -3.18
C LYS A 111 35.02 27.81 -4.63
N LYS A 112 36.28 27.72 -5.05
CA LYS A 112 36.68 27.30 -6.42
C LYS A 112 36.20 25.88 -6.74
N LEU A 113 36.31 24.98 -5.76
CA LEU A 113 35.82 23.61 -5.87
C LEU A 113 34.31 23.59 -6.12
N SER A 114 33.56 24.40 -5.38
CA SER A 114 32.10 24.50 -5.51
C SER A 114 31.70 25.07 -6.88
N GLU A 115 32.43 26.04 -7.43
CA GLU A 115 32.22 26.58 -8.78
C GLU A 115 32.42 25.52 -9.87
N ILE A 116 33.48 24.70 -9.76
CA ILE A 116 33.77 23.62 -10.70
C ILE A 116 32.70 22.53 -10.62
N LEU A 117 32.36 22.10 -9.40
CA LEU A 117 31.33 21.10 -9.19
C LEU A 117 29.97 21.60 -9.66
N ALA A 118 29.64 22.87 -9.41
CA ALA A 118 28.41 23.50 -9.89
C ALA A 118 28.30 23.43 -11.42
N LYS A 119 29.39 23.76 -12.13
CA LYS A 119 29.44 23.70 -13.59
C LYS A 119 29.31 22.28 -14.14
N GLU A 120 30.04 21.32 -13.58
CA GLU A 120 30.05 19.94 -14.09
C GLU A 120 28.80 19.14 -13.67
N LEU A 121 28.21 19.50 -12.53
CA LEU A 121 27.04 18.81 -11.98
C LEU A 121 25.73 19.55 -12.24
N ASP A 122 25.72 20.73 -12.87
CA ASP A 122 24.53 21.56 -13.03
C ASP A 122 23.85 21.80 -11.66
N LEU A 123 24.60 22.42 -10.76
CA LEU A 123 24.18 22.79 -9.41
C LEU A 123 24.48 24.26 -9.14
N ASP A 124 23.86 24.82 -8.10
CA ASP A 124 24.18 26.15 -7.61
C ASP A 124 25.46 26.13 -6.76
N SER A 125 26.41 27.02 -7.08
CA SER A 125 27.75 27.04 -6.46
C SER A 125 27.71 27.42 -4.97
N GLU A 126 26.91 28.42 -4.59
CA GLU A 126 26.76 28.84 -3.19
C GLU A 126 26.16 27.72 -2.34
N ARG A 127 25.16 27.02 -2.89
CA ARG A 127 24.54 25.87 -2.21
C ARG A 127 25.49 24.70 -2.05
N VAL A 128 26.38 24.44 -3.02
CA VAL A 128 27.42 23.40 -2.89
C VAL A 128 28.44 23.79 -1.81
N GLU A 129 28.88 25.05 -1.78
CA GLU A 129 29.79 25.57 -0.75
C GLU A 129 29.20 25.43 0.66
N ASP A 130 27.94 25.87 0.85
CA ASP A 130 27.21 25.74 2.11
C ASP A 130 27.07 24.26 2.53
N LEU A 131 26.76 23.37 1.58
CA LEU A 131 26.62 21.93 1.83
C LEU A 131 27.95 21.32 2.29
N ILE A 132 29.08 21.75 1.71
CA ILE A 132 30.41 21.32 2.14
C ILE A 132 30.71 21.80 3.55
N HIS A 133 30.52 23.08 3.83
CA HIS A 133 30.82 23.65 5.15
C HIS A 133 29.95 23.06 6.27
N SER A 134 28.66 22.84 6.00
CA SER A 134 27.75 22.25 6.98
C SER A 134 28.09 20.82 7.32
N LYS A 135 28.29 19.98 6.31
CA LYS A 135 28.63 18.58 6.51
C LYS A 135 30.06 18.40 7.00
N ALA A 136 30.99 19.30 6.69
CA ALA A 136 32.36 19.28 7.18
C ALA A 136 32.48 19.25 8.71
N SER A 137 31.54 19.88 9.43
CA SER A 137 31.54 19.90 10.90
C SER A 137 31.19 18.55 11.53
N ILE A 138 30.41 17.71 10.84
CA ILE A 138 29.83 16.46 11.37
C ILE A 138 30.47 15.24 10.69
N LEU A 139 30.51 15.26 9.37
CA LEU A 139 31.07 14.23 8.50
C LEU A 139 32.50 14.60 8.09
N SER A 140 33.29 15.10 9.03
CA SER A 140 34.65 15.58 8.74
C SER A 140 35.62 14.47 8.30
N HIS A 141 35.19 13.21 8.45
CA HIS A 141 35.95 12.00 8.28
C HIS A 141 35.23 10.92 7.46
N ILE A 142 33.97 11.18 7.07
CA ILE A 142 33.11 10.26 6.31
C ILE A 142 32.77 10.97 5.00
N PRO A 143 32.82 10.30 3.85
CA PRO A 143 32.37 10.91 2.61
C PRO A 143 30.88 11.26 2.68
N PHE A 144 30.51 12.35 2.03
CA PHE A 144 29.10 12.65 1.79
C PHE A 144 28.85 12.87 0.30
N VAL A 145 27.70 12.41 -0.16
CA VAL A 145 27.26 12.62 -1.53
C VAL A 145 26.78 14.05 -1.71
N ILE A 146 27.26 14.71 -2.76
CA ILE A 146 26.76 16.02 -3.23
C ILE A 146 25.60 15.79 -4.19
N LYS A 147 25.83 14.96 -5.21
CA LYS A 147 24.85 14.63 -6.25
C LYS A 147 24.90 13.14 -6.55
N GLU A 148 23.75 12.51 -6.43
CA GLU A 148 23.57 11.12 -6.83
C GLU A 148 23.10 11.03 -8.29
N ASN A 149 23.36 9.89 -8.93
CA ASN A 149 22.96 9.56 -10.31
C ASN A 149 23.44 10.59 -11.35
N ILE A 150 24.75 10.88 -11.32
CA ILE A 150 25.38 11.74 -12.33
C ILE A 150 25.50 11.02 -13.67
N SER A 151 25.56 11.77 -14.77
CA SER A 151 25.78 11.17 -16.09
C SER A 151 27.15 10.49 -16.16
N GLU A 152 27.28 9.47 -17.00
CA GLU A 152 28.55 8.77 -17.22
C GLU A 152 29.66 9.74 -17.68
N LYS A 153 29.30 10.71 -18.53
CA LYS A 153 30.19 11.81 -18.93
C LYS A 153 30.69 12.61 -17.72
N ALA A 154 29.78 13.01 -16.82
CA ALA A 154 30.14 13.75 -15.60
C ALA A 154 30.97 12.88 -14.64
N TYR A 155 30.68 11.57 -14.54
CA TYR A 155 31.46 10.62 -13.75
C TYR A 155 32.92 10.57 -14.21
N HIS A 156 33.17 10.35 -15.50
CA HIS A 156 34.53 10.31 -16.04
C HIS A 156 35.22 11.66 -15.89
N ARG A 157 34.50 12.76 -16.07
CA ARG A 157 35.03 14.11 -15.89
C ARG A 157 35.47 14.38 -14.44
N LEU A 158 34.63 14.02 -13.46
CA LEU A 158 35.01 14.09 -12.04
C LEU A 158 36.16 13.14 -11.70
N LYS A 159 36.21 11.96 -12.33
CA LYS A 159 37.32 11.01 -12.15
C LYS A 159 38.66 11.58 -12.63
N MET A 160 38.65 12.36 -13.71
CA MET A 160 39.83 13.10 -14.17
C MET A 160 40.20 14.24 -13.19
N LEU A 161 39.22 15.01 -12.73
CA LEU A 161 39.42 16.12 -11.79
C LEU A 161 39.91 15.67 -10.42
N GLN A 162 39.55 14.46 -9.98
CA GLN A 162 39.97 13.85 -8.71
C GLN A 162 41.49 13.84 -8.52
N ARG A 163 42.29 13.81 -9.61
CA ARG A 163 43.77 13.90 -9.53
C ARG A 163 44.26 15.27 -9.08
N ASN A 164 43.58 16.34 -9.48
CA ASN A 164 44.02 17.72 -9.27
C ASN A 164 43.29 18.41 -8.11
N TRP A 165 42.13 17.88 -7.71
CA TRP A 165 41.27 18.46 -6.68
C TRP A 165 41.10 17.50 -5.48
N PRO A 166 41.98 17.61 -4.47
CA PRO A 166 41.88 16.85 -3.23
C PRO A 166 40.47 16.95 -2.61
N GLY A 167 39.83 15.81 -2.40
CA GLY A 167 38.51 15.71 -1.77
C GLY A 167 37.37 15.41 -2.74
N ILE A 168 37.52 15.59 -4.05
CA ILE A 168 36.53 15.11 -5.03
C ILE A 168 36.68 13.60 -5.23
N HIS A 169 35.58 12.86 -5.15
CA HIS A 169 35.56 11.45 -5.52
C HIS A 169 34.32 11.13 -6.34
N ALA A 170 34.53 10.41 -7.44
CA ALA A 170 33.46 9.81 -8.22
C ALA A 170 33.34 8.33 -7.84
N GLU A 171 32.22 7.96 -7.24
CA GLU A 171 31.95 6.61 -6.72
C GLU A 171 30.89 5.89 -7.56
N ILE A 172 31.11 4.59 -7.79
CA ILE A 172 30.11 3.71 -8.40
C ILE A 172 29.33 3.07 -7.26
N SER A 173 28.02 3.18 -7.32
CA SER A 173 27.09 2.53 -6.40
C SER A 173 26.04 1.75 -7.20
N SER A 174 25.20 0.99 -6.51
CA SER A 174 24.08 0.29 -7.12
C SER A 174 22.77 0.73 -6.48
N GLU A 175 21.74 0.98 -7.28
CA GLU A 175 20.38 1.20 -6.80
C GLU A 175 19.47 0.04 -7.22
N ARG A 176 18.45 -0.25 -6.42
CA ARG A 176 17.46 -1.26 -6.79
C ARG A 176 16.58 -0.73 -7.91
N TYR A 177 16.27 -1.57 -8.89
CA TYR A 177 15.43 -1.25 -10.03
C TYR A 177 14.50 -2.42 -10.38
N TYR A 178 13.24 -2.11 -10.70
CA TYR A 178 12.20 -3.09 -11.04
C TYR A 178 11.80 -2.89 -12.51
N PRO A 179 12.30 -3.72 -13.45
CA PRO A 179 12.11 -3.52 -14.89
C PRO A 179 10.64 -3.49 -15.33
N LEU A 180 9.80 -4.32 -14.72
CA LEU A 180 8.38 -4.47 -15.08
C LEU A 180 7.47 -3.42 -14.40
N LYS A 181 8.05 -2.44 -13.69
CA LYS A 181 7.32 -1.36 -13.00
C LYS A 181 6.24 -1.90 -12.07
N LYS A 182 4.96 -1.82 -12.46
CA LYS A 182 3.81 -2.13 -11.59
C LYS A 182 3.44 -3.61 -11.53
N VAL A 183 3.94 -4.42 -12.48
CA VAL A 183 3.61 -5.84 -12.57
C VAL A 183 4.18 -6.59 -11.37
N GLY A 184 3.34 -7.39 -10.70
CA GLY A 184 3.72 -8.16 -9.52
C GLY A 184 4.18 -7.31 -8.34
N SER A 185 3.74 -6.05 -8.25
CA SER A 185 4.19 -5.11 -7.22
C SER A 185 3.81 -5.53 -5.79
N ASP A 186 2.62 -6.11 -5.59
CA ASP A 186 2.17 -6.65 -4.31
C ASP A 186 2.95 -7.91 -3.90
N LEU A 187 3.37 -8.71 -4.87
CA LEU A 187 4.23 -9.88 -4.70
C LEU A 187 5.69 -9.52 -4.37
N LEU A 188 6.30 -8.64 -5.18
CA LEU A 188 7.69 -8.24 -5.02
C LEU A 188 7.86 -7.36 -3.78
N GLY A 189 6.90 -6.46 -3.56
CA GLY A 189 6.95 -5.43 -2.55
C GLY A 189 7.84 -4.26 -2.96
N TYR A 190 8.36 -3.54 -1.97
CA TYR A 190 9.21 -2.37 -2.20
C TYR A 190 10.29 -2.27 -1.13
N MET A 191 11.34 -1.52 -1.45
CA MET A 191 12.38 -1.15 -0.49
C MET A 191 12.05 0.17 0.19
N GLY A 192 12.48 0.33 1.43
CA GLY A 192 12.37 1.58 2.17
C GLY A 192 13.46 1.70 3.21
N ARG A 193 13.62 2.88 3.80
CA ARG A 193 14.61 3.10 4.86
C ARG A 193 14.32 2.20 6.06
N ILE A 194 15.37 1.63 6.67
CA ILE A 194 15.23 0.92 7.94
C ILE A 194 14.57 1.84 8.97
N SER A 195 13.57 1.31 9.68
CA SER A 195 12.92 2.07 10.74
C SER A 195 13.81 2.08 11.99
N GLN A 196 13.70 3.10 12.83
CA GLN A 196 14.44 3.14 14.11
C GLN A 196 14.16 1.89 14.95
N ARG A 197 12.90 1.45 15.01
CA ARG A 197 12.50 0.26 15.75
C ARG A 197 13.16 -1.02 15.19
N GLU A 198 13.16 -1.21 13.88
CA GLU A 198 13.85 -2.35 13.26
C GLU A 198 15.35 -2.31 13.54
N TYR A 199 15.99 -1.14 13.43
CA TYR A 199 17.41 -0.98 13.73
C TYR A 199 17.72 -1.31 15.20
N PHE A 200 16.93 -0.79 16.15
CA PHE A 200 17.11 -1.09 17.57
C PHE A 200 16.86 -2.56 17.88
N ASN A 201 15.84 -3.19 17.29
CA ASN A 201 15.61 -4.62 17.46
C ASN A 201 16.81 -5.47 17.03
N ILE A 202 17.47 -5.11 15.91
CA ILE A 202 18.67 -5.80 15.43
C ILE A 202 19.85 -5.53 16.37
N ALA A 203 20.01 -4.30 16.84
CA ALA A 203 21.06 -3.95 17.79
C ALA A 203 20.89 -4.68 19.14
N ASP A 204 19.65 -4.77 19.63
CA ASP A 204 19.31 -5.50 20.85
C ASP A 204 19.54 -7.01 20.66
N GLU A 205 19.21 -7.57 19.49
CA GLU A 205 19.52 -8.97 19.16
C GLU A 205 21.04 -9.22 19.18
N ILE A 206 21.85 -8.31 18.61
CA ILE A 206 23.32 -8.41 18.65
C ILE A 206 23.81 -8.38 20.11
N ASN A 207 23.35 -7.42 20.91
CA ASN A 207 23.77 -7.29 22.31
C ASN A 207 23.39 -8.54 23.12
N GLN A 208 22.19 -9.09 22.93
CA GLN A 208 21.75 -10.32 23.59
C GLN A 208 22.62 -11.52 23.19
N LEU A 209 22.99 -11.63 21.92
CA LEU A 209 23.86 -12.69 21.44
C LEU A 209 25.30 -12.54 21.97
N GLU A 210 25.81 -11.31 22.10
CA GLU A 210 27.11 -11.03 22.73
C GLU A 210 27.10 -11.41 24.21
N GLU A 211 26.06 -10.99 24.94
CA GLU A 211 25.88 -11.35 26.36
C GLU A 211 25.80 -12.88 26.56
N LEU A 212 25.08 -13.60 25.70
CA LEU A 212 25.04 -15.07 25.74
C LEU A 212 26.40 -15.73 25.47
N VAL A 213 27.22 -15.12 24.60
CA VAL A 213 28.59 -15.61 24.36
C VAL A 213 29.48 -15.35 25.57
N ASP A 214 29.40 -14.16 26.16
CA ASP A 214 30.17 -13.79 27.34
C ASP A 214 29.81 -14.66 28.56
N LEU A 215 28.52 -14.91 28.80
CA LEU A 215 28.03 -15.79 29.87
C LEU A 215 28.56 -17.22 29.72
N TYR A 216 28.56 -17.75 28.48
CA TYR A 216 29.13 -19.06 28.20
C TYR A 216 30.65 -19.10 28.42
N GLU A 217 31.37 -18.07 27.97
CA GLU A 217 32.82 -17.97 28.16
C GLU A 217 33.20 -17.85 29.65
N ASN A 218 32.30 -17.30 30.47
CA ASN A 218 32.42 -17.24 31.93
C ASN A 218 31.91 -18.50 32.67
N LYS A 219 31.61 -19.60 31.96
CA LYS A 219 31.14 -20.90 32.50
C LYS A 219 29.79 -20.87 33.23
N GLU A 220 28.90 -19.93 32.90
CA GLU A 220 27.53 -19.92 33.40
C GLU A 220 26.58 -20.72 32.49
N ASN A 221 25.50 -21.28 33.07
CA ASN A 221 24.56 -22.13 32.33
C ASN A 221 23.73 -21.29 31.34
N LEU A 222 23.83 -21.63 30.05
CA LEU A 222 23.00 -21.09 28.97
C LEU A 222 21.54 -21.51 29.15
N ASN A 223 20.69 -20.62 29.66
CA ASN A 223 19.25 -20.86 29.77
C ASN A 223 18.50 -20.02 28.72
N SER A 224 18.71 -20.31 27.43
CA SER A 224 18.02 -19.64 26.32
C SER A 224 16.93 -20.56 25.73
N LYS A 225 15.68 -20.08 25.64
CA LYS A 225 14.57 -20.81 24.98
C LYS A 225 14.68 -20.82 23.44
N LYS A 226 15.60 -20.05 22.86
CA LYS A 226 15.62 -19.74 21.42
C LYS A 226 16.75 -20.42 20.64
N TYR A 227 17.90 -20.63 21.28
CA TYR A 227 19.07 -21.28 20.68
C TYR A 227 19.40 -22.55 21.47
N LEU A 228 19.66 -23.64 20.74
CA LEU A 228 19.93 -24.96 21.31
C LEU A 228 21.42 -25.16 21.63
N SER A 229 22.30 -24.42 20.94
CA SER A 229 23.76 -24.49 21.14
C SER A 229 24.46 -23.13 21.07
N ILE A 230 25.64 -23.02 21.68
CA ILE A 230 26.49 -21.83 21.59
C ILE A 230 27.03 -21.59 20.18
N GLU A 231 27.21 -22.64 19.39
CA GLU A 231 27.67 -22.55 18.00
C GLU A 231 26.63 -21.84 17.13
N GLU A 232 25.35 -22.12 17.35
CA GLU A 232 24.24 -21.39 16.69
C GLU A 232 24.24 -19.91 17.05
N VAL A 233 24.47 -19.58 18.34
CA VAL A 233 24.57 -18.20 18.84
C VAL A 233 25.75 -17.49 18.17
N LYS A 234 26.95 -18.08 18.20
CA LYS A 234 28.16 -17.52 17.57
C LYS A 234 27.96 -17.32 16.07
N LYS A 235 27.34 -18.28 15.38
CA LYS A 235 27.02 -18.19 13.95
C LYS A 235 26.04 -17.05 13.65
N ARG A 236 24.92 -16.94 14.39
CA ARG A 236 23.95 -15.87 14.19
C ARG A 236 24.55 -14.50 14.49
N LEU A 237 25.37 -14.40 15.52
CA LEU A 237 26.10 -13.17 15.86
C LEU A 237 27.03 -12.75 14.72
N GLU A 238 27.79 -13.70 14.16
CA GLU A 238 28.66 -13.46 13.01
C GLU A 238 27.87 -13.03 11.76
N GLU A 239 26.75 -13.69 11.46
CA GLU A 239 25.85 -13.32 10.36
C GLU A 239 25.32 -11.87 10.50
N LEU A 240 24.81 -11.50 11.67
CA LEU A 240 24.31 -10.14 11.93
C LEU A 240 25.42 -9.09 11.85
N LYS A 241 26.62 -9.40 12.39
CA LYS A 241 27.80 -8.54 12.28
C LYS A 241 28.24 -8.35 10.83
N ASN A 242 28.10 -9.37 9.99
CA ASN A 242 28.45 -9.34 8.56
C ASN A 242 27.38 -8.64 7.70
N LEU A 243 26.10 -8.70 8.06
CA LEU A 243 25.03 -7.94 7.40
C LEU A 243 25.14 -6.42 7.65
N SER A 244 25.83 -6.02 8.74
CA SER A 244 26.25 -4.64 9.03
C SER A 244 25.15 -3.60 8.75
N TYR A 245 23.97 -3.78 9.35
CA TYR A 245 22.86 -2.83 9.19
C TYR A 245 23.24 -1.42 9.65
N SER A 246 23.10 -0.45 8.76
CA SER A 246 23.21 0.97 9.06
C SER A 246 21.82 1.60 9.15
N ALA A 247 21.66 2.62 10.01
CA ALA A 247 20.44 3.42 10.09
C ALA A 247 20.06 4.12 8.75
N THR A 248 20.98 4.18 7.79
CA THR A 248 20.77 4.74 6.45
C THR A 248 20.47 3.70 5.37
N ASP A 249 20.50 2.41 5.70
CA ASP A 249 20.28 1.35 4.72
C ASP A 249 18.82 1.27 4.26
N LEU A 250 18.66 0.84 3.01
CA LEU A 250 17.38 0.46 2.43
C LEU A 250 17.16 -1.04 2.67
N VAL A 251 16.01 -1.38 3.23
CA VAL A 251 15.58 -2.74 3.54
C VAL A 251 14.23 -3.01 2.87
N GLY A 252 13.93 -4.27 2.58
CA GLY A 252 12.61 -4.67 2.09
C GLY A 252 11.50 -4.35 3.10
N LYS A 253 10.40 -3.75 2.64
CA LYS A 253 9.27 -3.33 3.49
C LYS A 253 8.00 -4.12 3.27
N ALA A 254 7.86 -4.75 2.11
CA ALA A 254 6.74 -5.60 1.76
C ALA A 254 7.20 -6.73 0.84
N GLY A 255 6.30 -7.69 0.58
CA GLY A 255 6.49 -8.75 -0.41
C GLY A 255 7.74 -9.61 -0.20
N THR A 256 8.23 -10.12 -1.32
CA THR A 256 9.45 -10.93 -1.45
C THR A 256 10.69 -10.17 -0.95
N GLU A 257 10.77 -8.86 -1.22
CA GLU A 257 11.88 -8.01 -0.78
C GLU A 257 12.06 -8.00 0.74
N LYS A 258 10.96 -7.99 1.52
CA LYS A 258 11.03 -8.00 2.98
C LYS A 258 11.40 -9.36 3.55
N ILE A 259 10.85 -10.42 2.99
CA ILE A 259 10.96 -11.79 3.55
C ILE A 259 12.35 -12.33 3.37
N PHE A 260 12.95 -12.02 2.23
CA PHE A 260 14.29 -12.44 1.92
C PHE A 260 15.30 -11.30 2.07
N ASP A 261 15.00 -10.27 2.88
CA ASP A 261 15.89 -9.11 3.01
C ASP A 261 17.30 -9.52 3.42
N GLU A 262 17.43 -10.38 4.43
CA GLU A 262 18.72 -10.89 4.91
C GLU A 262 19.46 -11.66 3.79
N LYS A 263 18.77 -12.55 3.05
CA LYS A 263 19.37 -13.34 1.96
C LYS A 263 19.74 -12.47 0.75
N LEU A 264 18.94 -11.46 0.46
CA LEU A 264 19.12 -10.55 -0.65
C LEU A 264 20.21 -9.51 -0.34
N LYS A 265 20.41 -9.05 0.90
CA LYS A 265 21.35 -7.96 1.19
C LYS A 265 22.81 -8.31 0.86
N GLY A 266 23.19 -9.58 1.04
CA GLY A 266 24.57 -10.02 0.92
C GLY A 266 25.43 -9.58 2.10
N PHE A 267 26.65 -10.12 2.19
CA PHE A 267 27.55 -9.83 3.30
C PHE A 267 28.48 -8.67 2.94
N HIS A 268 28.44 -7.62 3.74
CA HIS A 268 29.32 -6.48 3.59
C HIS A 268 30.71 -6.81 4.12
N GLU A 269 31.74 -6.33 3.44
CA GLU A 269 33.12 -6.55 3.87
C GLU A 269 33.69 -5.30 4.51
N LYS A 270 34.52 -5.49 5.54
CA LYS A 270 35.09 -4.42 6.34
C LYS A 270 36.56 -4.26 5.96
N LYS A 271 36.89 -3.16 5.27
CA LYS A 271 38.29 -2.80 4.98
C LYS A 271 38.87 -2.05 6.15
N THR A 272 39.86 -2.66 6.81
CA THR A 272 40.59 -2.01 7.90
C THR A 272 41.82 -1.29 7.36
N PHE A 273 41.84 0.02 7.48
CA PHE A 273 42.96 0.87 7.14
C PHE A 273 43.67 1.40 8.39
N ILE A 274 44.98 1.44 8.36
CA ILE A 274 45.80 2.31 9.19
C ILE A 274 45.67 3.71 8.62
N VAL A 275 45.22 4.64 9.46
CA VAL A 275 45.20 6.06 9.15
C VAL A 275 46.21 6.83 9.99
N ASP A 276 46.84 7.82 9.38
CA ASP A 276 47.68 8.77 10.12
C ASP A 276 46.83 9.66 11.06
N VAL A 277 47.49 10.46 11.90
CA VAL A 277 46.83 11.44 12.80
C VAL A 277 45.97 12.45 12.02
N LYS A 278 46.24 12.65 10.72
CA LYS A 278 45.55 13.57 9.81
C LYS A 278 44.36 12.89 9.08
N GLY A 279 44.19 11.57 9.20
CA GLY A 279 43.11 10.77 8.60
C GLY A 279 43.40 10.18 7.22
N ASN A 280 44.65 10.20 6.75
CA ASN A 280 45.05 9.62 5.46
C ASN A 280 45.23 8.10 5.58
N PHE A 281 44.71 7.35 4.61
CA PHE A 281 44.89 5.90 4.54
C PHE A 281 46.35 5.58 4.19
N LEU A 282 47.13 5.15 5.18
CA LEU A 282 48.54 4.79 5.03
C LEU A 282 48.68 3.38 4.46
N LYS A 283 47.92 2.44 5.03
CA LYS A 283 48.06 1.02 4.70
C LYS A 283 46.79 0.24 5.03
N GLU A 284 46.36 -0.62 4.13
CA GLU A 284 45.32 -1.62 4.40
C GLU A 284 45.94 -2.78 5.21
N LEU A 285 45.29 -3.18 6.32
CA LEU A 285 45.86 -4.12 7.31
C LEU A 285 45.60 -5.60 7.02
N GLU A 286 44.54 -5.92 6.28
CA GLU A 286 44.06 -7.29 6.08
C GLU A 286 44.02 -7.66 4.60
N LYS A 287 44.25 -8.94 4.27
CA LYS A 287 44.02 -9.47 2.92
C LYS A 287 42.51 -9.40 2.63
N HIS A 288 42.12 -8.46 1.78
CA HIS A 288 40.73 -8.19 1.40
C HIS A 288 40.04 -9.42 0.82
N LYS A 289 38.92 -9.83 1.43
CA LYS A 289 37.91 -10.66 0.78
C LYS A 289 36.93 -9.73 0.08
N LYS A 290 36.57 -10.04 -1.17
CA LYS A 290 35.56 -9.26 -1.91
C LYS A 290 34.19 -9.41 -1.23
N PRO A 291 33.39 -8.33 -1.15
CA PRO A 291 32.04 -8.40 -0.59
C PRO A 291 31.23 -9.46 -1.33
N LYS A 292 30.51 -10.30 -0.58
CA LYS A 292 29.70 -11.37 -1.15
C LYS A 292 28.33 -10.82 -1.50
N SER A 293 28.03 -10.74 -2.79
CA SER A 293 26.70 -10.37 -3.28
C SER A 293 25.61 -11.25 -2.65
N GLY A 294 24.43 -10.66 -2.46
CA GLY A 294 23.27 -11.38 -1.98
C GLY A 294 22.85 -12.52 -2.90
N LEU A 295 22.13 -13.48 -2.33
CA LEU A 295 21.67 -14.66 -3.05
C LEU A 295 20.65 -14.29 -4.13
N LYS A 296 20.83 -14.86 -5.33
CA LYS A 296 19.81 -14.78 -6.38
C LYS A 296 18.60 -15.61 -5.97
N ILE A 297 17.41 -15.05 -6.09
CA ILE A 297 16.14 -15.71 -5.78
C ILE A 297 15.37 -15.94 -7.07
N ASN A 298 15.08 -17.20 -7.37
CA ASN A 298 14.21 -17.59 -8.48
C ASN A 298 12.80 -17.87 -7.93
N LEU A 299 11.82 -17.12 -8.41
CA LEU A 299 10.42 -17.32 -8.08
C LEU A 299 9.79 -18.35 -9.01
N THR A 300 8.73 -19.00 -8.55
CA THR A 300 7.93 -19.96 -9.33
C THR A 300 7.05 -19.29 -10.39
N ILE A 301 6.92 -17.96 -10.30
CA ILE A 301 6.05 -17.10 -11.12
C ILE A 301 6.48 -17.15 -12.58
N LEU A 302 5.50 -17.06 -13.47
CA LEU A 302 5.68 -16.86 -14.90
C LEU A 302 5.33 -15.41 -15.25
N GLU A 303 6.33 -14.60 -15.61
CA GLU A 303 6.11 -13.19 -15.95
C GLU A 303 5.01 -12.99 -17.01
N PRO A 304 4.98 -13.73 -18.14
CA PRO A 304 3.98 -13.48 -19.17
C PRO A 304 2.55 -13.79 -18.69
N LEU A 305 2.42 -14.75 -17.77
CA LEU A 305 1.14 -15.15 -17.19
C LEU A 305 0.67 -14.14 -16.13
N GLN A 306 1.59 -13.65 -15.28
CA GLN A 306 1.33 -12.61 -14.29
C GLN A 306 0.87 -11.31 -14.98
N THR A 307 1.62 -10.83 -15.97
CA THR A 307 1.30 -9.62 -16.74
C THR A 307 -0.06 -9.77 -17.43
N PHE A 308 -0.33 -10.93 -18.03
CA PHE A 308 -1.61 -11.20 -18.68
C PHE A 308 -2.77 -11.21 -17.68
N ALA A 309 -2.61 -11.84 -16.51
CA ALA A 309 -3.63 -11.90 -15.47
C ALA A 309 -4.00 -10.51 -14.92
N GLU A 310 -3.02 -9.65 -14.66
CA GLU A 310 -3.28 -8.27 -14.22
C GLU A 310 -3.99 -7.45 -15.30
N ASN A 311 -3.57 -7.58 -16.56
CA ASN A 311 -4.22 -6.89 -17.68
C ASN A 311 -5.68 -7.35 -17.88
N LEU A 312 -5.97 -8.64 -17.65
CA LEU A 312 -7.34 -9.16 -17.67
C LEU A 312 -8.20 -8.53 -16.56
N LEU A 313 -7.68 -8.40 -15.35
CA LEU A 313 -8.39 -7.74 -14.24
C LEU A 313 -8.71 -6.27 -14.57
N LEU A 314 -7.75 -5.54 -15.14
CA LEU A 314 -7.92 -4.14 -15.55
C LEU A 314 -8.91 -3.97 -16.71
N LYS A 315 -8.94 -4.92 -17.65
CA LYS A 315 -9.91 -4.95 -18.75
C LYS A 315 -11.33 -5.20 -18.23
N ASP A 316 -11.45 -6.14 -17.30
CA ASP A 316 -12.73 -6.55 -16.71
C ASP A 316 -13.35 -5.47 -15.81
N GLU A 317 -12.54 -4.67 -15.11
CA GLU A 317 -13.04 -3.63 -14.19
C GLU A 317 -14.01 -2.65 -14.87
N LYS A 318 -13.72 -2.22 -16.11
CA LYS A 318 -14.62 -1.36 -16.90
C LYS A 318 -15.91 -2.09 -17.29
N THR A 319 -15.83 -3.39 -17.58
CA THR A 319 -17.01 -4.18 -17.96
C THR A 319 -17.99 -4.38 -16.81
N ARG A 320 -17.51 -4.28 -15.57
CA ARG A 320 -18.33 -4.43 -14.36
C ARG A 320 -19.01 -3.14 -13.91
N GLU A 321 -18.78 -2.00 -14.55
CA GLU A 321 -19.42 -0.72 -14.16
C GLU A 321 -20.95 -0.85 -14.17
N ASN A 322 -21.59 -0.51 -13.03
CA ASN A 322 -23.04 -0.64 -12.83
C ASN A 322 -23.57 -2.09 -12.96
N ALA A 323 -22.70 -3.10 -12.74
CA ALA A 323 -23.06 -4.51 -12.80
C ALA A 323 -23.95 -4.92 -11.62
N SER A 324 -23.71 -4.36 -10.42
CA SER A 324 -24.56 -4.58 -9.26
C SER A 324 -25.89 -3.85 -9.45
N LYS A 325 -27.01 -4.58 -9.38
CA LYS A 325 -28.36 -4.04 -9.61
C LYS A 325 -29.33 -4.51 -8.54
N ARG A 326 -30.31 -3.66 -8.21
CA ARG A 326 -31.43 -3.96 -7.32
C ARG A 326 -32.74 -3.83 -8.05
N TYR A 327 -33.65 -4.78 -7.87
CA TYR A 327 -35.02 -4.66 -8.37
C TYR A 327 -35.79 -3.62 -7.56
N ASN A 328 -36.31 -2.61 -8.24
CA ASN A 328 -37.19 -1.61 -7.66
C ASN A 328 -38.64 -2.01 -7.92
N PRO A 329 -39.40 -2.48 -6.90
CA PRO A 329 -40.77 -2.94 -7.09
C PRO A 329 -41.73 -1.82 -7.50
N LYS A 330 -41.47 -0.57 -7.09
CA LYS A 330 -42.31 0.59 -7.45
C LYS A 330 -42.19 0.92 -8.93
N LEU A 331 -40.98 0.85 -9.48
CA LEU A 331 -40.69 1.15 -10.88
C LEU A 331 -40.76 -0.08 -11.80
N LYS A 332 -40.95 -1.27 -11.23
CA LYS A 332 -40.87 -2.56 -11.92
C LYS A 332 -39.62 -2.71 -12.80
N LYS A 333 -38.49 -2.13 -12.36
CA LYS A 333 -37.21 -2.09 -13.12
C LYS A 333 -36.02 -2.33 -12.20
N ASN A 334 -34.92 -2.81 -12.78
CA ASN A 334 -33.64 -2.95 -12.09
C ASN A 334 -32.87 -1.62 -12.13
N GLU A 335 -32.47 -1.11 -10.98
CA GLU A 335 -31.64 0.08 -10.84
C GLU A 335 -30.21 -0.31 -10.47
N ALA A 336 -29.22 0.41 -11.02
CA ALA A 336 -27.82 0.20 -10.69
C ALA A 336 -27.54 0.64 -9.24
N LEU A 337 -26.88 -0.24 -8.50
CA LEU A 337 -26.37 0.07 -7.17
C LEU A 337 -25.11 0.94 -7.25
N LYS A 338 -24.78 1.57 -6.13
CA LYS A 338 -23.57 2.38 -6.03
C LYS A 338 -22.37 1.49 -5.73
N GLU A 339 -21.32 1.64 -6.52
CA GLU A 339 -20.10 0.84 -6.39
C GLU A 339 -18.91 1.76 -6.08
N PRO A 340 -17.86 1.26 -5.42
CA PRO A 340 -16.62 2.02 -5.26
C PRO A 340 -16.00 2.38 -6.62
N TRP A 341 -15.25 3.48 -6.65
CA TRP A 341 -14.57 3.95 -7.86
C TRP A 341 -13.60 2.91 -8.45
N ILE A 342 -12.82 2.26 -7.58
CA ILE A 342 -11.99 1.10 -7.88
C ILE A 342 -12.57 -0.08 -7.11
N LYS A 343 -12.89 -1.16 -7.82
CA LYS A 343 -13.48 -2.37 -7.23
C LYS A 343 -12.43 -3.37 -6.80
N GLY A 344 -11.37 -3.48 -7.61
CA GLY A 344 -10.32 -4.47 -7.44
C GLY A 344 -10.76 -5.91 -7.69
N GLY A 345 -9.81 -6.82 -7.59
CA GLY A 345 -9.97 -8.25 -7.80
C GLY A 345 -8.62 -8.97 -7.78
N SER A 346 -8.65 -10.29 -7.90
CA SER A 346 -7.45 -11.11 -7.94
C SER A 346 -7.60 -12.36 -8.81
N ILE A 347 -6.46 -12.84 -9.31
CA ILE A 347 -6.34 -14.12 -10.02
C ILE A 347 -5.16 -14.87 -9.41
N VAL A 348 -5.42 -16.10 -8.95
CA VAL A 348 -4.41 -17.00 -8.39
C VAL A 348 -4.27 -18.20 -9.31
N VAL A 349 -3.04 -18.54 -9.68
CA VAL A 349 -2.71 -19.67 -10.54
C VAL A 349 -1.65 -20.54 -9.86
N ILE A 350 -1.96 -21.81 -9.66
CA ILE A 350 -1.10 -22.76 -8.94
C ILE A 350 -0.97 -24.06 -9.76
N ASP A 351 0.22 -24.64 -9.76
CA ASP A 351 0.41 -26.05 -10.15
C ASP A 351 -0.06 -26.95 -8.99
N PRO A 352 -1.11 -27.78 -9.17
CA PRO A 352 -1.67 -28.59 -8.09
C PRO A 352 -0.72 -29.69 -7.58
N ASN A 353 0.27 -30.12 -8.36
CA ASN A 353 1.14 -31.23 -7.98
C ASN A 353 2.32 -30.77 -7.12
N THR A 354 2.75 -29.53 -7.30
CA THR A 354 3.91 -28.94 -6.62
C THR A 354 3.53 -27.79 -5.68
N SER A 355 2.30 -27.28 -5.79
CA SER A 355 1.82 -26.05 -5.13
C SER A 355 2.61 -24.80 -5.51
N GLU A 356 3.34 -24.84 -6.63
CA GLU A 356 4.09 -23.70 -7.14
C GLU A 356 3.13 -22.64 -7.67
N ILE A 357 3.31 -21.40 -7.21
CA ILE A 357 2.49 -20.27 -7.62
C ILE A 357 3.03 -19.74 -8.94
N LEU A 358 2.25 -19.87 -10.01
CA LEU A 358 2.64 -19.42 -11.34
C LEU A 358 2.19 -17.97 -11.61
N ALA A 359 1.10 -17.54 -10.99
CA ALA A 359 0.67 -16.14 -10.99
C ALA A 359 -0.14 -15.82 -9.72
N LEU A 360 0.08 -14.63 -9.17
CA LEU A 360 -0.58 -14.07 -8.00
C LEU A 360 -0.95 -12.62 -8.31
N ALA A 361 -1.92 -12.41 -9.20
CA ALA A 361 -2.29 -11.10 -9.71
C ALA A 361 -3.33 -10.41 -8.82
N SER A 362 -3.12 -9.13 -8.54
CA SER A 362 -4.06 -8.26 -7.82
C SER A 362 -4.24 -6.91 -8.55
N THR A 363 -5.43 -6.33 -8.46
CA THR A 363 -5.67 -4.93 -8.81
C THR A 363 -6.38 -4.20 -7.66
N PRO A 364 -6.06 -2.93 -7.39
CA PRO A 364 -5.11 -2.05 -8.09
C PRO A 364 -3.61 -2.35 -7.80
N ARG A 365 -2.70 -1.75 -8.58
CA ARG A 365 -1.24 -1.98 -8.54
C ARG A 365 -0.47 -0.69 -8.23
N PHE A 366 0.77 -0.81 -7.74
CA PHE A 366 1.67 0.34 -7.50
C PHE A 366 3.03 0.15 -8.17
N ASP A 367 3.85 1.20 -8.26
CA ASP A 367 5.22 1.09 -8.82
C ASP A 367 6.27 1.07 -7.69
N PRO A 368 6.99 -0.05 -7.46
CA PRO A 368 8.04 -0.14 -6.46
C PRO A 368 9.22 0.81 -6.71
N ASN A 369 9.45 1.25 -7.96
CA ASN A 369 10.52 2.19 -8.30
C ASN A 369 10.29 3.59 -7.69
N ASP A 370 9.04 3.94 -7.36
CA ASP A 370 8.73 5.21 -6.68
C ASP A 370 9.34 5.26 -5.28
N PHE A 371 9.51 4.12 -4.60
CA PHE A 371 10.10 4.05 -3.26
C PHE A 371 11.63 4.16 -3.25
N ILE A 372 12.27 4.09 -4.41
CA ILE A 372 13.72 4.27 -4.55
C ILE A 372 14.04 5.77 -4.58
N ALA A 373 14.83 6.23 -3.62
CA ALA A 373 15.16 7.64 -3.47
C ALA A 373 15.84 8.23 -4.72
N SER A 374 15.53 9.49 -5.01
CA SER A 374 16.12 10.25 -6.11
C SER A 374 16.71 11.56 -5.57
N SER A 375 17.91 11.92 -6.01
CA SER A 375 18.55 13.22 -5.72
C SER A 375 17.92 14.39 -6.47
N ASN A 376 17.35 14.14 -7.65
CA ASN A 376 16.66 15.18 -8.41
C ASN A 376 15.37 15.58 -7.68
N GLN A 377 15.29 16.83 -7.25
CA GLN A 377 14.21 17.35 -6.43
C GLN A 377 12.83 17.27 -7.12
N LYS A 378 12.75 17.50 -8.44
CA LYS A 378 11.49 17.39 -9.19
C LYS A 378 10.99 15.94 -9.21
N ILE A 379 11.88 15.00 -9.56
CA ILE A 379 11.57 13.56 -9.57
C ILE A 379 11.21 13.08 -8.16
N HIS A 380 11.94 13.54 -7.14
CA HIS A 380 11.66 13.22 -5.74
C HIS A 380 10.25 13.66 -5.32
N GLN A 381 9.82 14.86 -5.71
CA GLN A 381 8.46 15.35 -5.43
C GLN A 381 7.39 14.48 -6.11
N THR A 382 7.59 14.10 -7.38
CA THR A 382 6.69 13.18 -8.09
C THR A 382 6.63 11.81 -7.43
N LYS A 383 7.79 11.23 -7.08
CA LYS A 383 7.87 9.96 -6.37
C LYS A 383 7.17 10.02 -5.01
N GLN A 384 7.37 11.10 -4.24
CA GLN A 384 6.73 11.28 -2.95
C GLN A 384 5.20 11.39 -3.07
N LYS A 385 4.71 12.10 -4.10
CA LYS A 385 3.28 12.15 -4.44
C LYS A 385 2.74 10.75 -4.74
N ASN A 386 3.44 9.98 -5.57
CA ASN A 386 3.07 8.61 -5.89
C ASN A 386 3.11 7.69 -4.65
N ILE A 387 4.15 7.76 -3.81
CA ILE A 387 4.22 7.02 -2.53
C ILE A 387 3.01 7.34 -1.65
N ASN A 388 2.66 8.62 -1.51
CA ASN A 388 1.49 9.04 -0.73
C ASN A 388 0.19 8.45 -1.29
N LYS A 389 0.07 8.33 -2.62
CA LYS A 389 -1.02 7.63 -3.29
C LYS A 389 -1.00 6.11 -3.01
N TRP A 390 0.14 5.43 -3.19
CA TRP A 390 0.27 3.98 -3.02
C TRP A 390 0.03 3.52 -1.57
N LEU A 391 0.40 4.36 -0.60
CA LEU A 391 0.17 4.16 0.82
C LEU A 391 -1.16 4.77 1.30
N GLU A 392 -1.89 5.45 0.42
CA GLU A 392 -3.21 6.06 0.67
C GLU A 392 -3.21 6.97 1.91
N THR A 393 -2.19 7.83 2.01
CA THR A 393 -1.97 8.69 3.17
C THR A 393 -3.04 9.79 3.25
N THR A 394 -3.23 10.36 4.44
CA THR A 394 -4.14 11.50 4.64
C THR A 394 -3.77 12.69 3.75
N SER A 395 -2.48 12.92 3.50
CA SER A 395 -2.01 13.98 2.61
C SER A 395 -2.46 13.78 1.16
N HIS A 396 -2.47 12.54 0.65
CA HIS A 396 -2.99 12.27 -0.69
C HIS A 396 -4.50 12.55 -0.78
N VAL A 397 -5.27 12.09 0.21
CA VAL A 397 -6.71 12.35 0.26
C VAL A 397 -7.01 13.84 0.38
N ALA A 398 -6.24 14.57 1.20
CA ALA A 398 -6.33 16.02 1.34
C ALA A 398 -6.06 16.74 0.00
N ASN A 399 -5.02 16.34 -0.73
CA ASN A 399 -4.69 16.93 -2.02
C ASN A 399 -5.78 16.70 -3.08
N ILE A 400 -6.45 15.54 -3.07
CA ILE A 400 -7.62 15.29 -3.94
C ILE A 400 -8.78 16.20 -3.54
N PHE A 401 -9.05 16.29 -2.23
CA PHE A 401 -10.12 17.14 -1.71
C PHE A 401 -9.91 18.61 -2.09
N ASP A 402 -8.69 19.12 -1.94
CA ASP A 402 -8.30 20.50 -2.27
C ASP A 402 -8.17 20.76 -3.79
N GLY A 403 -8.33 19.73 -4.64
CA GLY A 403 -8.23 19.85 -6.09
C GLY A 403 -6.80 19.98 -6.63
N LYS A 404 -5.78 19.67 -5.81
CA LYS A 404 -4.36 19.63 -6.21
C LYS A 404 -3.98 18.32 -6.91
N GLU A 405 -4.77 17.27 -6.68
CA GLU A 405 -4.61 15.95 -7.30
C GLU A 405 -5.95 15.44 -7.83
N LEU A 406 -5.87 14.61 -8.88
CA LEU A 406 -7.03 13.96 -9.47
C LEU A 406 -7.18 12.53 -8.92
N LEU A 407 -8.42 12.05 -8.85
CA LEU A 407 -8.66 10.62 -8.67
C LEU A 407 -8.23 9.90 -9.94
N THR A 408 -7.46 8.83 -9.79
CA THR A 408 -6.90 8.10 -10.93
C THR A 408 -7.21 6.61 -10.83
N LYS A 409 -7.59 5.99 -11.94
CA LYS A 409 -7.87 4.54 -12.08
C LYS A 409 -7.21 4.00 -13.33
N GLU A 410 -6.54 2.84 -13.24
CA GLU A 410 -6.00 2.16 -14.42
C GLU A 410 -7.08 1.33 -15.11
N TYR A 411 -7.04 1.26 -16.43
CA TYR A 411 -7.84 0.32 -17.21
C TYR A 411 -7.06 -0.14 -18.44
N PHE A 412 -7.46 -1.29 -18.99
CA PHE A 412 -6.82 -1.88 -20.16
C PHE A 412 -7.78 -1.95 -21.34
N SER A 413 -7.39 -1.40 -22.50
CA SER A 413 -8.13 -1.51 -23.76
C SER A 413 -7.22 -1.97 -24.90
N ASN A 414 -6.54 -1.04 -25.57
CA ASN A 414 -5.50 -1.30 -26.59
C ASN A 414 -4.11 -0.99 -26.01
N GLY A 415 -3.90 -1.36 -24.75
CA GLY A 415 -2.79 -0.91 -23.91
C GLY A 415 -3.28 -0.34 -22.58
N LEU A 416 -2.32 -0.05 -21.70
CA LEU A 416 -2.58 0.51 -20.38
C LEU A 416 -2.95 1.99 -20.50
N LYS A 417 -4.10 2.38 -19.94
CA LYS A 417 -4.56 3.77 -19.86
C LYS A 417 -4.92 4.13 -18.42
N THR A 418 -4.93 5.43 -18.14
CA THR A 418 -5.35 5.97 -16.85
C THR A 418 -6.56 6.87 -17.07
N ASP A 419 -7.61 6.64 -16.30
CA ASP A 419 -8.77 7.52 -16.19
C ASP A 419 -8.53 8.48 -15.02
N GLU A 420 -8.68 9.78 -15.27
CA GLU A 420 -8.45 10.84 -14.29
C GLU A 420 -9.73 11.64 -14.11
N LYS A 421 -10.12 11.87 -12.86
CA LYS A 421 -11.35 12.58 -12.54
C LYS A 421 -11.15 13.58 -11.42
N GLU A 422 -11.53 14.83 -11.67
CA GLU A 422 -11.58 15.87 -10.64
C GLU A 422 -12.75 15.60 -9.68
N LEU A 423 -12.52 15.86 -8.39
CA LEU A 423 -13.54 15.77 -7.36
C LEU A 423 -14.43 17.03 -7.39
N SER A 424 -15.34 17.12 -8.37
CA SER A 424 -16.38 18.15 -8.38
C SER A 424 -17.32 17.97 -7.17
N PHE A 425 -18.11 19.00 -6.86
CA PHE A 425 -19.06 18.93 -5.75
C PHE A 425 -20.09 17.82 -5.96
N GLU A 426 -20.63 17.69 -7.18
CA GLU A 426 -21.58 16.67 -7.58
C GLU A 426 -20.94 15.28 -7.49
N PHE A 427 -19.70 15.14 -7.96
CA PHE A 427 -19.01 13.86 -7.90
C PHE A 427 -18.68 13.45 -6.45
N TYR A 428 -18.32 14.41 -5.59
CA TYR A 428 -18.20 14.17 -4.16
C TYR A 428 -19.52 13.65 -3.57
N LEU A 429 -20.64 14.32 -3.85
CA LEU A 429 -21.96 13.89 -3.40
C LEU A 429 -22.33 12.50 -3.95
N ASP A 430 -22.02 12.19 -5.20
CA ASP A 430 -22.21 10.84 -5.78
C ASP A 430 -21.38 9.77 -5.05
N LEU A 431 -20.18 10.11 -4.58
CA LEU A 431 -19.30 9.20 -3.84
C LEU A 431 -19.76 8.96 -2.40
N ILE A 432 -20.50 9.87 -1.77
CA ILE A 432 -20.97 9.72 -0.37
C ILE A 432 -22.47 9.44 -0.19
N LEU A 433 -23.30 9.79 -1.18
CA LEU A 433 -24.76 9.62 -1.17
C LEU A 433 -25.25 8.64 -2.25
N PRO A 434 -26.48 8.08 -2.10
CA PRO A 434 -27.12 7.31 -3.16
C PRO A 434 -27.39 8.15 -4.41
N LYS A 435 -27.59 7.50 -5.58
CA LYS A 435 -27.93 8.19 -6.84
C LYS A 435 -29.19 9.06 -6.68
N LYS A 436 -30.25 8.52 -6.07
CA LYS A 436 -31.46 9.25 -5.65
C LYS A 436 -31.43 9.47 -4.14
N SER A 437 -31.36 10.72 -3.70
CA SER A 437 -31.19 11.07 -2.28
C SER A 437 -31.99 12.32 -1.97
N SER A 438 -32.82 12.28 -0.93
CA SER A 438 -33.55 13.46 -0.44
C SER A 438 -32.63 14.60 -0.03
N ILE A 439 -31.39 14.29 0.37
CA ILE A 439 -30.35 15.28 0.68
C ILE A 439 -29.92 16.03 -0.58
N LYS A 440 -29.81 15.34 -1.74
CA LYS A 440 -29.50 16.01 -3.01
C LYS A 440 -30.64 16.94 -3.41
N ASP A 441 -31.89 16.46 -3.33
CA ASP A 441 -33.08 17.27 -3.60
C ASP A 441 -33.16 18.49 -2.67
N GLY A 442 -32.73 18.36 -1.41
CA GLY A 442 -32.63 19.46 -0.45
C GLY A 442 -31.52 20.47 -0.80
N LEU A 443 -30.36 19.99 -1.22
CA LEU A 443 -29.24 20.84 -1.66
C LEU A 443 -29.55 21.57 -2.99
N GLU A 444 -30.42 21.03 -3.84
CA GLU A 444 -30.91 21.75 -5.02
C GLU A 444 -31.75 22.99 -4.64
N LYS A 445 -32.43 22.96 -3.48
CA LYS A 445 -33.11 24.16 -2.92
C LYS A 445 -32.14 25.12 -2.25
N ILE A 446 -31.11 24.60 -1.59
CA ILE A 446 -30.06 25.38 -0.89
C ILE A 446 -28.84 25.48 -1.81
N ASN A 447 -29.02 26.15 -2.96
CA ASN A 447 -28.07 26.05 -4.05
C ASN A 447 -26.99 27.14 -4.07
N ASN A 448 -27.06 28.15 -3.19
CA ASN A 448 -26.16 29.31 -3.18
C ASN A 448 -25.59 29.64 -1.80
N ILE A 449 -24.57 30.51 -1.76
CA ILE A 449 -23.86 30.88 -0.52
C ILE A 449 -24.79 31.53 0.50
N LYS A 450 -25.66 32.46 0.06
CA LYS A 450 -26.56 33.20 0.96
C LYS A 450 -27.52 32.26 1.70
N THR A 451 -28.23 31.40 0.97
CA THR A 451 -29.16 30.43 1.58
C THR A 451 -28.45 29.42 2.49
N ALA A 452 -27.22 29.04 2.15
CA ALA A 452 -26.41 28.16 3.00
C ALA A 452 -25.98 28.82 4.31
N ILE A 453 -25.64 30.12 4.31
CA ILE A 453 -25.29 30.88 5.51
C ILE A 453 -26.53 31.14 6.36
N GLU A 454 -27.61 31.65 5.73
CA GLU A 454 -28.88 31.89 6.41
C GLU A 454 -29.38 30.63 7.14
N LEU A 455 -29.29 29.45 6.50
CA LEU A 455 -29.70 28.21 7.14
C LEU A 455 -28.82 27.83 8.34
N GLN A 456 -27.51 28.04 8.26
CA GLN A 456 -26.57 27.79 9.36
C GLN A 456 -26.87 28.72 10.54
N GLU A 457 -26.99 30.03 10.30
CA GLU A 457 -27.26 31.03 11.34
C GLU A 457 -28.63 30.83 12.00
N ASN A 458 -29.67 30.54 11.20
CA ASN A 458 -30.99 30.22 11.72
C ASN A 458 -30.94 28.95 12.60
N PHE A 459 -30.15 27.95 12.22
CA PHE A 459 -30.00 26.72 13.02
C PHE A 459 -29.23 26.96 14.32
N GLU A 460 -28.11 27.68 14.28
CA GLU A 460 -27.31 28.03 15.46
C GLU A 460 -28.10 28.88 16.45
N THR A 461 -28.87 29.86 15.94
CA THR A 461 -29.80 30.68 16.72
C THR A 461 -30.81 29.81 17.47
N LEU A 462 -31.47 28.89 16.76
CA LEU A 462 -32.44 27.99 17.41
C LEU A 462 -31.79 27.04 18.40
N LEU A 463 -30.59 26.52 18.12
CA LEU A 463 -29.86 25.64 19.03
C LEU A 463 -29.52 26.37 20.34
N TYR A 464 -29.11 27.64 20.25
CA TYR A 464 -28.84 28.48 21.42
C TYR A 464 -30.10 28.76 22.24
N PHE A 465 -31.17 29.27 21.62
CA PHE A 465 -32.39 29.67 22.34
C PHE A 465 -33.23 28.50 22.86
N SER A 466 -33.22 27.35 22.16
CA SER A 466 -33.92 26.15 22.62
C SER A 466 -33.30 25.52 23.87
N LYS A 467 -32.01 25.79 24.13
CA LYS A 467 -31.17 25.04 25.09
C LYS A 467 -31.17 23.53 24.83
N ALA A 468 -31.39 23.12 23.58
CA ALA A 468 -31.38 21.71 23.21
C ALA A 468 -29.98 21.12 23.45
N LYS A 469 -29.95 19.89 23.99
CA LYS A 469 -28.71 19.17 24.28
C LYS A 469 -27.93 18.82 23.01
N ASP A 470 -28.65 18.55 21.93
CA ASP A 470 -28.09 18.14 20.64
C ASP A 470 -28.95 18.61 19.46
N ALA A 471 -28.35 18.66 18.27
CA ALA A 471 -29.01 19.08 17.03
C ALA A 471 -30.23 18.21 16.67
N LYS A 472 -30.25 16.95 17.11
CA LYS A 472 -31.32 16.00 16.80
C LYS A 472 -32.59 16.32 17.60
N THR A 473 -32.49 16.53 18.91
CA THR A 473 -33.66 16.86 19.75
C THR A 473 -34.35 18.14 19.27
N LEU A 474 -33.57 19.15 18.84
CA LEU A 474 -34.10 20.36 18.25
C LEU A 474 -34.95 20.09 17.00
N LEU A 475 -34.43 19.32 16.03
CA LEU A 475 -35.18 19.02 14.81
C LEU A 475 -36.37 18.08 15.04
N ASP A 476 -36.28 17.17 16.01
CA ASP A 476 -37.40 16.33 16.42
C ASP A 476 -38.56 17.18 16.99
N ALA A 477 -38.25 18.20 17.80
CA ALA A 477 -39.25 19.17 18.28
C ALA A 477 -39.89 19.99 17.13
N ILE A 478 -39.10 20.42 16.14
CA ILE A 478 -39.59 21.27 15.03
C ILE A 478 -40.44 20.48 14.01
N PHE A 479 -40.04 19.25 13.67
CA PHE A 479 -40.61 18.49 12.53
C PHE A 479 -41.47 17.30 12.92
N LYS A 480 -41.22 16.64 14.05
CA LYS A 480 -41.90 15.37 14.40
C LYS A 480 -43.03 15.52 15.42
N LYS A 481 -43.08 16.63 16.19
CA LYS A 481 -44.02 16.80 17.32
C LYS A 481 -44.15 15.51 18.16
N GLU A 482 -43.03 14.86 18.47
CA GLU A 482 -43.02 13.72 19.39
C GLU A 482 -43.28 14.23 20.81
N ASN A 483 -44.20 13.61 21.55
CA ASN A 483 -44.57 13.96 22.94
C ASN A 483 -43.56 13.40 23.96
N ASN A 484 -42.27 13.66 23.78
CA ASN A 484 -41.25 13.36 24.79
C ASN A 484 -41.09 14.59 25.71
N PRO A 485 -40.99 14.46 27.05
CA PRO A 485 -40.74 15.58 27.95
C PRO A 485 -39.64 16.55 27.50
N GLU A 486 -38.53 16.04 26.93
CA GLU A 486 -37.44 16.89 26.41
C GLU A 486 -37.85 17.75 25.20
N THR A 487 -38.59 17.20 24.23
CA THR A 487 -39.04 17.95 23.04
C THR A 487 -40.13 18.94 23.39
N LEU A 488 -40.97 18.63 24.39
CA LEU A 488 -41.96 19.54 24.97
C LEU A 488 -41.30 20.73 25.67
N GLU A 489 -40.24 20.51 26.44
CA GLU A 489 -39.48 21.58 27.09
C GLU A 489 -38.81 22.50 26.07
N ILE A 490 -38.17 21.93 25.04
CA ILE A 490 -37.60 22.68 23.92
C ILE A 490 -38.68 23.52 23.21
N THR A 491 -39.83 22.93 22.94
CA THR A 491 -40.95 23.63 22.27
C THR A 491 -41.44 24.80 23.14
N LYS A 492 -41.60 24.60 24.46
CA LYS A 492 -41.95 25.66 25.41
C LYS A 492 -40.90 26.78 25.45
N ASN A 493 -39.61 26.44 25.41
CA ASN A 493 -38.54 27.44 25.39
C ASN A 493 -38.54 28.27 24.11
N LEU A 494 -38.81 27.63 22.96
CA LEU A 494 -38.96 28.32 21.67
C LEU A 494 -40.24 29.18 21.64
N GLU A 495 -41.33 28.73 22.24
CA GLU A 495 -42.58 29.49 22.37
C GLU A 495 -42.44 30.71 23.29
N LYS A 496 -41.64 30.62 24.37
CA LYS A 496 -41.30 31.79 25.21
C LYS A 496 -40.55 32.88 24.45
N GLN A 497 -39.84 32.54 23.38
CA GLN A 497 -39.05 33.44 22.53
C GLN A 497 -39.65 33.54 21.11
N LYS A 498 -40.98 33.58 21.01
CA LYS A 498 -41.74 33.44 19.76
C LYS A 498 -41.30 34.42 18.67
N GLU A 499 -41.06 35.69 19.01
CA GLU A 499 -40.66 36.72 18.05
C GLU A 499 -39.30 36.40 17.39
N ILE A 500 -38.34 35.89 18.16
CA ILE A 500 -36.98 35.56 17.69
C ILE A 500 -36.97 34.23 16.93
N ALA A 501 -37.75 33.23 17.38
CA ALA A 501 -37.71 31.88 16.81
C ALA A 501 -38.57 31.70 15.55
N LYS A 502 -39.56 32.58 15.30
CA LYS A 502 -40.55 32.42 14.21
C LYS A 502 -39.91 32.40 12.82
N ILE A 503 -39.02 33.36 12.53
CA ILE A 503 -38.35 33.46 11.22
C ILE A 503 -37.39 32.28 10.99
N PRO A 504 -36.47 31.95 11.93
CA PRO A 504 -35.60 30.79 11.79
C PRO A 504 -36.35 29.46 11.58
N ILE A 505 -37.43 29.22 12.34
CA ILE A 505 -38.26 28.01 12.19
C ILE A 505 -38.90 27.96 10.80
N ARG A 506 -39.44 29.09 10.30
CA ARG A 506 -40.03 29.17 8.96
C ARG A 506 -38.99 28.83 7.90
N ASN A 507 -37.80 29.43 7.97
CA ASN A 507 -36.73 29.21 6.99
C ASN A 507 -36.26 27.75 6.98
N ILE A 508 -35.97 27.17 8.15
CA ILE A 508 -35.57 25.76 8.28
C ILE A 508 -36.64 24.83 7.71
N LYS A 509 -37.92 25.08 7.97
CA LYS A 509 -39.02 24.28 7.39
C LYS A 509 -39.08 24.41 5.87
N THR A 510 -38.92 25.61 5.33
CA THR A 510 -38.91 25.85 3.88
C THR A 510 -37.81 25.04 3.19
N TYR A 511 -36.58 25.11 3.69
CA TYR A 511 -35.43 24.47 3.06
C TYR A 511 -35.36 22.95 3.29
N LEU A 512 -35.70 22.47 4.49
CA LEU A 512 -35.47 21.07 4.88
C LEU A 512 -36.72 20.19 4.86
N SER A 513 -37.91 20.72 4.54
CA SER A 513 -39.18 19.95 4.53
C SER A 513 -39.17 18.73 3.60
N ASN A 514 -38.44 18.78 2.48
CA ASN A 514 -38.34 17.67 1.53
C ASN A 514 -37.56 16.46 2.08
N ILE A 515 -36.76 16.67 3.12
CA ILE A 515 -35.93 15.62 3.73
C ILE A 515 -36.73 14.96 4.84
N SER A 516 -37.12 13.71 4.66
CA SER A 516 -37.98 13.01 5.63
C SER A 516 -37.29 12.74 6.97
N ASP A 517 -36.07 12.20 6.97
CA ASP A 517 -35.33 11.85 8.20
C ASP A 517 -34.62 13.08 8.79
N ASN A 518 -34.86 13.37 10.07
CA ASN A 518 -34.19 14.47 10.77
C ASN A 518 -32.67 14.30 10.85
N ARG A 519 -32.14 13.07 10.87
CA ARG A 519 -30.69 12.84 10.87
C ARG A 519 -30.05 13.23 9.53
N ASP A 520 -30.78 13.03 8.43
CA ASP A 520 -30.36 13.47 7.10
C ASP A 520 -30.45 15.01 6.96
N LYS A 521 -31.39 15.65 7.65
CA LYS A 521 -31.44 17.13 7.76
C LYS A 521 -30.17 17.67 8.45
N ILE A 522 -29.76 17.07 9.58
CA ILE A 522 -28.50 17.44 10.26
C ILE A 522 -27.31 17.19 9.34
N PHE A 523 -27.27 16.07 8.62
CA PHE A 523 -26.21 15.78 7.65
C PHE A 523 -26.12 16.83 6.54
N THR A 524 -27.27 17.36 6.10
CA THR A 524 -27.31 18.45 5.12
C THR A 524 -26.67 19.72 5.70
N ILE A 525 -26.95 20.06 6.96
CA ILE A 525 -26.34 21.21 7.64
C ILE A 525 -24.82 21.00 7.83
N ASP A 526 -24.39 19.82 8.25
CA ASP A 526 -22.95 19.52 8.39
C ASP A 526 -22.21 19.53 7.04
N LEU A 527 -22.86 19.13 5.94
CA LEU A 527 -22.30 19.31 4.59
C LEU A 527 -22.15 20.79 4.24
N LEU A 528 -23.15 21.64 4.53
CA LEU A 528 -23.07 23.08 4.30
C LEU A 528 -21.98 23.73 5.14
N LYS A 529 -21.87 23.33 6.43
CA LYS A 529 -20.79 23.75 7.32
C LYS A 529 -19.43 23.37 6.75
N MET A 530 -19.27 22.17 6.21
CA MET A 530 -18.00 21.76 5.60
C MET A 530 -17.62 22.65 4.40
N ILE A 531 -18.60 23.03 3.56
CA ILE A 531 -18.38 23.83 2.35
C ILE A 531 -18.18 25.31 2.67
N VAL A 532 -19.14 25.92 3.38
CA VAL A 532 -19.21 27.37 3.64
C VAL A 532 -19.03 27.64 5.12
N TYR A 533 -18.02 28.44 5.46
CA TYR A 533 -17.80 28.88 6.83
C TYR A 533 -18.46 30.23 7.10
N ASN A 534 -19.69 30.20 7.62
CA ASN A 534 -20.52 31.39 7.90
C ASN A 534 -19.76 32.54 8.59
N VAL A 535 -19.00 32.26 9.65
CA VAL A 535 -18.28 33.28 10.45
C VAL A 535 -17.25 34.09 9.64
N SER A 536 -16.80 33.58 8.48
CA SER A 536 -15.85 34.31 7.62
C SER A 536 -16.50 35.28 6.63
N PHE A 537 -17.83 35.32 6.55
CA PHE A 537 -18.55 36.21 5.64
C PHE A 537 -19.10 37.43 6.41
N SER A 538 -18.90 38.62 5.84
CA SER A 538 -19.60 39.84 6.29
C SER A 538 -20.90 40.03 5.52
N ASP A 539 -21.87 40.76 6.07
CA ASP A 539 -23.16 41.03 5.43
C ASP A 539 -23.02 41.62 4.01
N GLU A 540 -22.07 42.56 3.85
CA GLU A 540 -21.74 43.14 2.54
C GLU A 540 -21.25 42.08 1.54
N LEU A 541 -20.39 41.16 1.99
CA LEU A 541 -19.87 40.10 1.14
C LEU A 541 -20.97 39.10 0.77
N ILE A 542 -21.89 38.80 1.69
CA ILE A 542 -23.03 37.91 1.43
C ILE A 542 -23.90 38.48 0.31
N GLU A 543 -24.25 39.78 0.36
CA GLU A 543 -25.07 40.40 -0.68
C GLU A 543 -24.37 40.41 -2.04
N LYS A 544 -23.06 40.66 -2.08
CA LYS A 544 -22.28 40.65 -3.33
C LYS A 544 -22.04 39.23 -3.90
N THR A 545 -22.15 38.18 -3.08
CA THR A 545 -21.86 36.79 -3.47
C THR A 545 -23.08 35.87 -3.47
N LYS A 546 -24.29 36.42 -3.29
CA LYS A 546 -25.54 35.68 -3.15
C LYS A 546 -25.89 34.79 -4.34
N ASP A 547 -25.49 35.17 -5.55
CA ASP A 547 -25.81 34.43 -6.79
C ASP A 547 -24.81 33.32 -7.08
N ILE A 548 -23.71 33.23 -6.32
CA ILE A 548 -22.71 32.17 -6.50
C ILE A 548 -23.27 30.86 -5.97
N SER A 549 -23.42 29.88 -6.86
CA SER A 549 -23.86 28.54 -6.47
C SER A 549 -22.81 27.81 -5.63
N LEU A 550 -23.23 26.85 -4.80
CA LEU A 550 -22.32 26.05 -3.97
C LEU A 550 -21.31 25.25 -4.81
N SER A 551 -21.73 24.73 -5.96
CA SER A 551 -20.84 24.03 -6.89
C SER A 551 -19.79 24.97 -7.47
N ASN A 552 -20.19 26.18 -7.87
CA ASN A 552 -19.24 27.20 -8.35
C ASN A 552 -18.31 27.66 -7.22
N TYR A 553 -18.81 27.86 -6.00
CA TYR A 553 -17.98 28.20 -4.85
C TYR A 553 -16.93 27.12 -4.61
N TRP A 554 -17.31 25.84 -4.57
CA TRP A 554 -16.38 24.71 -4.44
C TRP A 554 -15.31 24.69 -5.53
N ARG A 555 -15.71 24.89 -6.80
CA ARG A 555 -14.79 24.95 -7.95
C ARG A 555 -13.79 26.11 -7.84
N VAL A 556 -14.27 27.29 -7.46
CA VAL A 556 -13.44 28.49 -7.26
C VAL A 556 -12.51 28.33 -6.05
N SER A 557 -12.99 27.75 -4.95
CA SER A 557 -12.17 27.44 -3.78
C SER A 557 -10.97 26.57 -4.15
N LYS A 558 -11.18 25.54 -4.99
CA LYS A 558 -10.11 24.67 -5.49
C LYS A 558 -9.12 25.40 -6.38
N ALA A 559 -9.60 26.19 -7.34
CA ALA A 559 -8.74 27.01 -8.19
C ALA A 559 -7.85 27.95 -7.34
N ILE A 560 -8.42 28.60 -6.32
CA ILE A 560 -7.65 29.45 -5.40
C ILE A 560 -6.66 28.63 -4.57
N LEU A 561 -7.01 27.43 -4.11
CA LEU A 561 -6.08 26.56 -3.37
C LEU A 561 -4.92 26.05 -4.25
N ARG A 562 -5.16 25.78 -5.54
CA ARG A 562 -4.11 25.45 -6.53
C ARG A 562 -3.17 26.62 -6.75
N ILE A 563 -3.71 27.82 -7.02
CA ILE A 563 -2.93 29.05 -7.15
C ILE A 563 -2.14 29.32 -5.86
N LYS A 564 -2.75 29.16 -4.67
CA LYS A 564 -2.05 29.28 -3.37
C LYS A 564 -0.83 28.36 -3.32
N ASP A 565 -0.97 27.11 -3.72
CA ASP A 565 0.11 26.12 -3.65
C ASP A 565 1.25 26.45 -4.63
N GLN A 566 0.90 26.79 -5.87
CA GLN A 566 1.85 27.21 -6.90
C GLN A 566 2.59 28.49 -6.52
N LEU A 567 1.87 29.55 -6.12
CA LEU A 567 2.48 30.81 -5.66
C LEU A 567 3.35 30.62 -4.43
N LYS A 568 2.94 29.76 -3.48
CA LYS A 568 3.75 29.45 -2.29
C LYS A 568 5.13 28.91 -2.68
N SER A 569 5.19 28.05 -3.70
CA SER A 569 6.45 27.50 -4.20
C SER A 569 7.34 28.56 -4.87
N GLN A 570 6.76 29.55 -5.55
CA GLN A 570 7.46 30.64 -6.24
C GLN A 570 7.89 31.79 -5.31
N ILE A 571 7.08 32.11 -4.29
CA ILE A 571 7.34 33.19 -3.34
C ILE A 571 8.37 32.78 -2.28
N LYS A 572 8.48 31.48 -1.96
CA LYS A 572 9.43 31.00 -0.95
C LYS A 572 10.89 31.39 -1.26
N PRO A 573 11.44 31.18 -2.48
CA PRO A 573 12.78 31.65 -2.83
C PRO A 573 12.98 33.17 -2.66
N LEU A 574 11.98 33.98 -3.00
CA LEU A 574 12.05 35.43 -2.85
C LEU A 574 12.04 35.86 -1.39
N TYR A 575 11.20 35.23 -0.57
CA TYR A 575 11.19 35.41 0.88
C TYR A 575 12.57 35.10 1.47
N ASN A 576 13.20 34.03 0.99
CA ASN A 576 14.52 33.64 1.45
C ASN A 576 15.57 34.71 1.12
N LYS A 577 15.57 35.20 -0.13
CA LYS A 577 16.52 36.22 -0.60
C LYS A 577 16.37 37.55 0.15
N ILE A 578 15.14 37.99 0.41
CA ILE A 578 14.88 39.34 0.94
C ILE A 578 14.85 39.34 2.48
N TYR A 579 14.04 38.46 3.09
CA TYR A 579 13.76 38.50 4.52
C TYR A 579 14.63 37.53 5.31
N PHE A 580 14.72 36.27 4.88
CA PHE A 580 15.46 35.26 5.64
C PHE A 580 16.96 35.52 5.62
N SER A 581 17.52 35.98 4.49
CA SER A 581 18.94 36.37 4.37
C SER A 581 19.33 37.45 5.38
N ASN A 582 18.50 38.49 5.53
CA ASN A 582 18.72 39.54 6.53
C ASN A 582 18.58 39.01 7.97
N TRP A 583 17.58 38.14 8.22
CA TRP A 583 17.44 37.49 9.52
C TRP A 583 18.65 36.64 9.87
N ARG A 584 19.18 35.88 8.90
CA ARG A 584 20.36 35.01 9.04
C ARG A 584 21.58 35.85 9.44
N LYS A 585 21.86 36.95 8.73
CA LYS A 585 22.98 37.87 9.06
C LYS A 585 22.97 38.35 10.52
N ILE A 586 21.79 38.64 11.07
CA ILE A 586 21.64 39.21 12.41
C ILE A 586 21.60 38.13 13.51
N ASN A 587 20.93 36.99 13.25
CA ASN A 587 20.50 36.08 14.30
C ASN A 587 21.13 34.67 14.25
N GLU A 588 21.80 34.30 13.16
CA GLU A 588 22.30 32.92 12.94
C GLU A 588 23.22 32.44 14.07
N LYS A 589 24.20 33.24 14.48
CA LYS A 589 25.17 32.85 15.52
C LYS A 589 24.48 32.53 16.86
N LYS A 590 23.58 33.40 17.33
CA LYS A 590 22.85 33.22 18.58
C LYS A 590 21.90 32.02 18.52
N PHE A 591 21.16 31.89 17.42
CA PHE A 591 20.23 30.78 17.20
C PHE A 591 20.92 29.42 17.19
N LEU A 592 22.06 29.30 16.51
CA LEU A 592 22.80 28.04 16.46
C LEU A 592 23.39 27.67 17.83
N GLN A 593 23.86 28.64 18.62
CA GLN A 593 24.33 28.39 19.98
C GLN A 593 23.21 27.84 20.89
N GLU A 594 22.01 28.42 20.82
CA GLU A 594 20.84 27.95 21.58
C GLU A 594 20.45 26.51 21.18
N LYS A 595 20.40 26.21 19.88
CA LYS A 595 20.08 24.86 19.40
C LYS A 595 21.13 23.82 19.77
N ARG A 596 22.42 24.19 19.78
CA ARG A 596 23.49 23.30 20.24
C ARG A 596 23.36 22.99 21.74
N LYS A 597 23.01 23.98 22.58
CA LYS A 597 22.72 23.73 24.00
C LYS A 597 21.55 22.75 24.20
N GLU A 598 20.50 22.89 23.39
CA GLU A 598 19.31 22.03 23.42
C GLU A 598 19.60 20.58 22.95
N GLU A 599 20.47 20.38 21.96
CA GLU A 599 20.92 19.02 21.57
C GLU A 599 21.68 18.34 22.70
N THR A 600 22.61 19.07 23.34
CA THR A 600 23.42 18.57 24.45
C THR A 600 22.56 18.21 25.66
N SER A 601 21.58 19.05 26.01
CA SER A 601 20.67 18.76 27.13
C SER A 601 19.77 17.56 26.89
N ASN A 602 19.33 17.36 25.64
CA ASN A 602 18.45 16.25 25.25
C ASN A 602 19.20 14.95 24.89
N LYS A 603 20.54 14.92 25.02
CA LYS A 603 21.39 13.79 24.60
C LYS A 603 21.11 13.31 23.16
N LYS A 604 20.72 14.23 22.26
CA LYS A 604 20.42 13.91 20.85
C LYS A 604 21.69 14.03 20.01
N PHE A 605 21.80 13.19 18.97
CA PHE A 605 22.89 13.28 17.99
C PHE A 605 22.90 14.65 17.29
N HIS A 606 24.09 15.23 17.13
CA HIS A 606 24.30 16.51 16.48
C HIS A 606 23.88 16.49 15.00
N ARG A 607 22.95 17.38 14.61
CA ARG A 607 22.51 17.57 13.23
C ARG A 607 23.28 18.68 12.49
N PRO A 608 23.35 18.65 11.15
CA PRO A 608 23.87 19.75 10.33
C PRO A 608 23.19 21.07 10.66
N TYR A 609 23.96 22.17 10.74
CA TYR A 609 23.37 23.48 11.08
C TYR A 609 22.36 23.95 10.02
N ILE A 610 22.52 23.52 8.76
CA ILE A 610 21.59 23.82 7.67
C ILE A 610 20.20 23.27 7.97
N ASP A 611 20.07 22.06 8.53
CA ASP A 611 18.77 21.47 8.82
C ASP A 611 17.97 22.35 9.82
N PHE A 612 18.66 22.94 10.80
CA PHE A 612 18.04 23.88 11.75
C PHE A 612 17.66 25.21 11.11
N LEU A 613 18.48 25.71 10.19
CA LEU A 613 18.18 26.92 9.43
C LEU A 613 16.99 26.68 8.50
N ASP A 614 16.96 25.56 7.79
CA ASP A 614 15.86 25.15 6.91
C ASP A 614 14.55 24.97 7.70
N GLU A 615 14.58 24.34 8.88
CA GLU A 615 13.40 24.25 9.76
C GLU A 615 12.91 25.64 10.20
N LYS A 616 13.84 26.53 10.59
CA LYS A 616 13.49 27.88 11.05
C LYS A 616 12.97 28.75 9.91
N GLU A 617 13.58 28.64 8.73
CA GLU A 617 13.13 29.24 7.48
C GLU A 617 11.70 28.81 7.19
N ASN A 618 11.45 27.51 7.14
CA ASN A 618 10.12 26.96 6.87
C ASN A 618 9.08 27.47 7.87
N LYS A 619 9.38 27.48 9.17
CA LYS A 619 8.46 27.99 10.20
C LYS A 619 8.15 29.49 10.02
N LYS A 620 9.18 30.31 9.78
CA LYS A 620 9.01 31.76 9.55
C LYS A 620 8.26 32.05 8.24
N PHE A 621 8.60 31.33 7.18
CA PHE A 621 7.93 31.42 5.89
C PHE A 621 6.46 31.01 5.99
N ILE A 622 6.12 29.92 6.68
CA ILE A 622 4.72 29.52 6.89
C ILE A 622 3.94 30.62 7.60
N LYS A 623 4.51 31.26 8.63
CA LYS A 623 3.87 32.39 9.33
C LYS A 623 3.66 33.59 8.41
N PHE A 624 4.67 33.93 7.59
CA PHE A 624 4.58 34.98 6.57
C PHE A 624 3.52 34.67 5.52
N TRP A 625 3.51 33.44 5.00
CA TRP A 625 2.57 32.96 3.99
C TRP A 625 1.12 33.00 4.49
N LYS A 626 0.86 32.51 5.71
CA LYS A 626 -0.48 32.56 6.30
C LYS A 626 -1.01 33.99 6.43
N LYS A 627 -0.15 34.96 6.77
CA LYS A 627 -0.54 36.37 6.90
C LYS A 627 -0.84 37.03 5.55
N ASN A 628 -0.02 36.76 4.53
CA ASN A 628 0.01 37.57 3.30
C ASN A 628 -0.55 36.86 2.05
N SER A 629 -0.82 35.55 2.10
CA SER A 629 -1.23 34.78 0.92
C SER A 629 -2.49 35.31 0.24
N SER A 630 -3.51 35.72 1.01
CA SER A 630 -4.73 36.31 0.43
C SER A 630 -4.43 37.61 -0.32
N ILE A 631 -3.54 38.46 0.20
CA ILE A 631 -3.14 39.74 -0.42
C ILE A 631 -2.46 39.49 -1.76
N PHE A 632 -1.55 38.51 -1.83
CA PHE A 632 -0.86 38.17 -3.08
C PHE A 632 -1.81 37.70 -4.18
N ILE A 633 -2.84 36.94 -3.83
CA ILE A 633 -3.84 36.47 -4.79
C ILE A 633 -4.76 37.61 -5.21
N THR A 634 -5.20 38.47 -4.28
CA THR A 634 -5.96 39.67 -4.62
C THR A 634 -5.18 40.55 -5.58
N TYR A 635 -3.88 40.76 -5.35
CA TYR A 635 -3.01 41.52 -6.27
C TYR A 635 -2.88 40.84 -7.64
N LEU A 636 -2.74 39.52 -7.69
CA LEU A 636 -2.68 38.76 -8.94
C LEU A 636 -3.96 38.91 -9.78
N LEU A 637 -5.12 39.01 -9.12
CA LEU A 637 -6.42 39.19 -9.77
C LEU A 637 -6.69 40.65 -10.16
N LYS A 638 -6.45 41.59 -9.24
CA LYS A 638 -6.63 43.04 -9.44
C LYS A 638 -5.40 43.77 -8.89
N GLU A 639 -4.59 44.34 -9.78
CA GLU A 639 -3.29 45.00 -9.50
C GLU A 639 -3.40 46.30 -8.66
N ASN A 640 -4.53 46.53 -7.98
CA ASN A 640 -4.88 47.76 -7.25
C ASN A 640 -4.65 47.64 -5.73
N VAL A 641 -3.85 46.68 -5.27
CA VAL A 641 -3.51 46.50 -3.84
C VAL A 641 -2.10 47.00 -3.58
N TYR A 642 -1.93 47.89 -2.60
CA TYR A 642 -0.64 48.48 -2.29
C TYR A 642 -0.27 48.33 -0.81
N GLU A 643 0.83 47.62 -0.54
CA GLU A 643 1.48 47.55 0.78
C GLU A 643 2.98 47.76 0.60
N LYS A 644 3.51 48.84 1.19
CA LYS A 644 4.92 49.23 1.07
C LYS A 644 5.90 48.10 1.42
N ASN A 645 5.58 47.28 2.43
CA ASN A 645 6.42 46.18 2.90
C ASN A 645 6.41 44.94 1.97
N LEU A 646 5.45 44.86 1.04
CA LEU A 646 5.29 43.75 0.11
C LEU A 646 5.63 44.10 -1.34
N MET A 647 6.03 45.36 -1.62
CA MET A 647 6.35 45.85 -2.97
C MET A 647 7.31 44.96 -3.77
N PRO A 648 8.38 44.37 -3.19
CA PRO A 648 9.24 43.45 -3.92
C PRO A 648 8.51 42.21 -4.45
N TYR A 649 7.50 41.72 -3.73
CA TYR A 649 6.68 40.58 -4.15
C TYR A 649 5.66 40.99 -5.21
N PHE A 650 5.05 42.17 -5.09
CA PHE A 650 4.13 42.69 -6.11
C PHE A 650 4.83 42.90 -7.45
N ASN A 651 6.04 43.46 -7.45
CA ASN A 651 6.85 43.59 -8.66
C ASN A 651 7.14 42.22 -9.30
N PHE A 652 7.42 41.20 -8.50
CA PHE A 652 7.58 39.83 -8.99
C PHE A 652 6.27 39.28 -9.58
N LEU A 653 5.15 39.45 -8.89
CA LEU A 653 3.83 38.99 -9.36
C LEU A 653 3.43 39.68 -10.68
N LYS A 654 3.78 40.95 -10.87
CA LYS A 654 3.55 41.68 -12.13
C LYS A 654 4.35 41.10 -13.30
N GLY A 655 5.53 40.54 -13.02
CA GLY A 655 6.38 39.87 -14.01
C GLY A 655 6.07 38.39 -14.22
N LEU A 656 5.11 37.80 -13.48
CA LEU A 656 4.70 36.42 -13.70
C LEU A 656 3.88 36.31 -14.98
N LYS A 657 4.15 35.25 -15.75
CA LYS A 657 3.33 34.90 -16.91
C LYS A 657 1.96 34.43 -16.40
N LYS A 658 0.91 35.25 -16.60
CA LYS A 658 -0.47 34.88 -16.25
C LYS A 658 -0.96 33.62 -16.98
N GLU A 659 -0.28 33.23 -18.07
CA GLU A 659 -0.47 31.98 -18.82
C GLU A 659 -0.36 30.73 -17.93
N ASP A 660 0.55 30.71 -16.96
CA ASP A 660 0.79 29.57 -16.05
C ASP A 660 -0.43 29.27 -15.15
N PHE A 661 -1.33 30.24 -14.99
CA PHE A 661 -2.54 30.17 -14.17
C PHE A 661 -3.82 30.36 -14.98
N SER A 662 -3.73 30.46 -16.30
CA SER A 662 -4.80 30.93 -17.19
C SER A 662 -6.15 30.27 -16.92
N THR A 663 -6.19 28.94 -16.83
CA THR A 663 -7.43 28.19 -16.56
C THR A 663 -8.01 28.49 -15.18
N ASP A 664 -7.18 28.50 -14.13
CA ASP A 664 -7.64 28.76 -12.76
C ASP A 664 -8.05 30.23 -12.57
N LEU A 665 -7.33 31.17 -13.18
CA LEU A 665 -7.68 32.58 -13.18
C LEU A 665 -9.01 32.83 -13.90
N GLU A 666 -9.25 32.18 -15.04
CA GLU A 666 -10.51 32.28 -15.76
C GLU A 666 -11.68 31.75 -14.91
N ILE A 667 -11.50 30.60 -14.25
CA ILE A 667 -12.48 30.04 -13.30
C ILE A 667 -12.84 31.04 -12.21
N ILE A 668 -11.84 31.72 -11.64
CA ILE A 668 -12.01 32.68 -10.55
C ILE A 668 -12.67 33.95 -11.07
N LEU A 669 -12.13 34.57 -12.12
CA LEU A 669 -12.64 35.83 -12.67
C LEU A 669 -14.10 35.68 -13.12
N ASN A 670 -14.46 34.59 -13.80
CA ASN A 670 -15.85 34.33 -14.18
C ASN A 670 -16.83 34.30 -12.99
N ALA A 671 -16.35 33.99 -11.78
CA ALA A 671 -17.18 33.95 -10.58
C ALA A 671 -17.19 35.26 -9.78
N ILE A 672 -16.07 36.00 -9.74
CA ILE A 672 -15.89 37.14 -8.82
C ILE A 672 -15.38 38.43 -9.48
N ASP A 673 -15.35 38.55 -10.81
CA ASP A 673 -14.83 39.74 -11.50
C ASP A 673 -15.55 41.05 -11.11
N LYS A 674 -16.86 40.96 -10.82
CA LYS A 674 -17.69 42.09 -10.38
C LYS A 674 -17.33 42.62 -8.98
N LEU A 675 -16.56 41.87 -8.19
CA LEU A 675 -16.19 42.28 -6.83
C LEU A 675 -15.05 43.31 -6.86
N ASP A 676 -15.13 44.32 -6.01
CA ASP A 676 -14.01 45.23 -5.75
C ASP A 676 -12.85 44.51 -5.02
N SER A 677 -11.65 45.11 -5.03
CA SER A 677 -10.46 44.48 -4.46
C SER A 677 -10.60 44.10 -2.97
N ALA A 678 -11.34 44.89 -2.17
CA ALA A 678 -11.54 44.60 -0.75
C ALA A 678 -12.48 43.40 -0.58
N SER A 679 -13.56 43.32 -1.37
CA SER A 679 -14.46 42.17 -1.40
C SER A 679 -13.76 40.89 -1.87
N ILE A 680 -12.87 40.96 -2.87
CA ILE A 680 -12.06 39.82 -3.33
C ILE A 680 -11.15 39.32 -2.19
N PHE A 681 -10.49 40.22 -1.48
CA PHE A 681 -9.63 39.88 -0.35
C PHE A 681 -10.40 39.16 0.77
N SER A 682 -11.59 39.68 1.11
CA SER A 682 -12.48 39.05 2.10
C SER A 682 -12.97 37.68 1.60
N PHE A 683 -13.37 37.56 0.34
CA PHE A 683 -13.79 36.30 -0.28
C PHE A 683 -12.68 35.23 -0.19
N ILE A 684 -11.43 35.56 -0.51
CA ILE A 684 -10.31 34.60 -0.46
C ILE A 684 -10.05 34.09 0.97
N LYS A 685 -10.35 34.89 2.00
CA LYS A 685 -10.25 34.47 3.41
C LYS A 685 -11.31 33.44 3.82
N THR A 686 -12.44 33.39 3.12
CA THR A 686 -13.49 32.39 3.40
C THR A 686 -13.09 30.96 3.04
N ILE A 687 -12.09 30.82 2.15
CA ILE A 687 -11.69 29.53 1.57
C ILE A 687 -10.80 28.76 2.54
N ARG A 688 -11.25 27.56 2.91
CA ARG A 688 -10.53 26.62 3.77
C ARG A 688 -9.98 25.45 2.98
N SER A 689 -8.76 25.06 3.33
CA SER A 689 -8.15 23.80 2.89
C SER A 689 -8.65 22.62 3.75
N PHE A 690 -8.44 21.40 3.27
CA PHE A 690 -8.76 20.17 4.01
C PHE A 690 -8.20 20.18 5.45
N ASP A 691 -6.99 20.70 5.63
CA ASP A 691 -6.32 20.75 6.93
C ASP A 691 -7.00 21.70 7.93
N GLU A 692 -7.83 22.65 7.47
CA GLU A 692 -8.52 23.67 8.28
C GLU A 692 -9.98 23.27 8.64
N LEU A 693 -10.43 22.08 8.22
CA LEU A 693 -11.79 21.57 8.47
C LEU A 693 -11.93 20.92 9.86
N ASP A 694 -11.64 21.68 10.91
CA ASP A 694 -11.55 21.13 12.28
C ASP A 694 -12.82 21.29 13.13
N ARG A 695 -13.93 21.83 12.60
CA ARG A 695 -15.16 22.00 13.39
C ARG A 695 -15.81 20.66 13.70
N ASP A 696 -16.37 20.54 14.91
CA ASP A 696 -17.16 19.39 15.32
C ASP A 696 -18.41 19.23 14.42
N LEU A 697 -18.71 17.97 14.05
CA LEU A 697 -19.98 17.62 13.42
C LEU A 697 -21.12 17.72 14.44
N LEU A 698 -22.30 18.14 13.98
CA LEU A 698 -23.51 18.25 14.80
C LEU A 698 -24.07 16.88 15.21
N TYR A 699 -23.67 15.81 14.53
CA TYR A 699 -24.09 14.44 14.81
C TYR A 699 -22.96 13.42 14.66
N ASP A 700 -22.96 12.39 15.50
CA ASP A 700 -21.98 11.29 15.41
C ASP A 700 -22.43 10.27 14.35
N TYR A 701 -22.02 10.47 13.10
CA TYR A 701 -22.36 9.57 11.99
C TYR A 701 -21.58 8.25 12.05
N PRO A 702 -22.17 7.09 12.38
CA PRO A 702 -21.40 5.87 12.70
C PRO A 702 -20.41 5.42 11.61
N LYS A 703 -20.70 5.74 10.34
CA LYS A 703 -19.92 5.34 9.17
C LYS A 703 -18.79 6.30 8.81
N VAL A 704 -18.74 7.50 9.40
CA VAL A 704 -17.61 8.42 9.29
C VAL A 704 -16.54 7.98 10.29
N ARG A 705 -15.28 7.86 9.85
CA ARG A 705 -14.18 7.39 10.71
C ARG A 705 -13.81 8.45 11.76
N LYS A 706 -13.69 8.06 13.03
CA LYS A 706 -13.13 8.93 14.07
C LYS A 706 -11.61 9.01 13.90
N THR A 707 -11.08 10.22 13.82
CA THR A 707 -9.63 10.49 13.96
C THR A 707 -9.27 10.97 15.36
N SER A 708 -10.24 11.52 16.11
CA SER A 708 -10.10 12.01 17.48
C SER A 708 -11.32 11.62 18.35
N THR A 709 -11.45 12.20 19.54
CA THR A 709 -12.55 11.92 20.50
C THR A 709 -13.94 12.26 19.92
N LYS A 710 -14.02 13.27 19.04
CA LYS A 710 -15.22 13.66 18.29
C LYS A 710 -14.95 13.67 16.78
N LYS A 711 -16.01 13.60 15.97
CA LYS A 711 -15.90 13.67 14.51
C LYS A 711 -15.92 15.11 14.05
N THR A 712 -15.07 15.40 13.07
CA THR A 712 -14.88 16.75 12.52
C THR A 712 -15.33 16.85 11.06
N GLU A 713 -15.44 18.07 10.55
CA GLU A 713 -15.65 18.34 9.12
C GLU A 713 -14.61 17.65 8.24
N LYS A 714 -13.36 17.51 8.70
CA LYS A 714 -12.28 16.80 8.01
C LYS A 714 -12.58 15.31 7.84
N ASP A 715 -13.18 14.68 8.84
CA ASP A 715 -13.60 13.28 8.75
C ASP A 715 -14.74 13.11 7.74
N LEU A 716 -15.66 14.09 7.69
CA LEU A 716 -16.70 14.15 6.66
C LEU A 716 -16.07 14.38 5.28
N ALA A 717 -15.15 15.33 5.12
CA ALA A 717 -14.44 15.60 3.87
C ALA A 717 -13.69 14.38 3.33
N LYS A 718 -13.13 13.52 4.19
CA LYS A 718 -12.44 12.28 3.81
C LYS A 718 -13.38 11.18 3.29
N SER A 719 -14.68 11.31 3.52
CA SER A 719 -15.68 10.26 3.33
C SER A 719 -15.89 9.79 1.88
N PHE A 720 -15.46 10.57 0.88
CA PHE A 720 -15.48 10.13 -0.52
C PHE A 720 -14.51 8.98 -0.81
N TYR A 721 -13.52 8.77 0.06
CA TYR A 721 -12.51 7.72 -0.05
C TYR A 721 -12.93 6.48 0.76
N PRO A 722 -12.75 5.24 0.25
CA PRO A 722 -13.14 4.04 0.99
C PRO A 722 -12.43 3.91 2.34
N LEU A 723 -13.13 3.34 3.34
CA LEU A 723 -12.64 3.20 4.72
C LEU A 723 -11.28 2.50 4.85
N ASN A 724 -11.06 1.46 4.05
CA ASN A 724 -9.83 0.65 4.03
C ASN A 724 -8.86 1.03 2.91
N GLY A 725 -9.15 2.13 2.20
CA GLY A 725 -8.53 2.49 0.93
C GLY A 725 -9.02 1.62 -0.24
N PHE A 726 -8.58 1.96 -1.43
CA PHE A 726 -8.62 1.14 -2.64
C PHE A 726 -7.61 0.00 -2.62
N GLY A 727 -6.61 0.01 -1.72
CA GLY A 727 -5.75 -1.15 -1.47
C GLY A 727 -4.55 -1.32 -2.40
N TYR A 728 -3.97 -0.22 -2.90
CA TYR A 728 -2.82 -0.27 -3.84
C TYR A 728 -1.65 -1.14 -3.38
N SER A 729 -1.29 -1.09 -2.10
CA SER A 729 -0.16 -1.84 -1.51
C SER A 729 -0.58 -3.18 -0.87
N LYS A 730 -1.83 -3.61 -1.05
CA LYS A 730 -2.38 -4.84 -0.46
C LYS A 730 -2.64 -5.87 -1.55
N SER A 731 -2.15 -7.09 -1.35
CA SER A 731 -2.45 -8.19 -2.26
C SER A 731 -3.86 -8.74 -2.01
N TYR A 732 -4.76 -8.60 -2.98
CA TYR A 732 -6.12 -9.12 -2.87
C TYR A 732 -6.14 -10.66 -2.83
N ALA A 733 -5.15 -11.30 -3.45
CA ALA A 733 -5.04 -12.76 -3.48
C ALA A 733 -4.83 -13.41 -2.09
N ILE A 734 -4.13 -12.73 -1.17
CA ILE A 734 -3.77 -13.29 0.15
C ILE A 734 -4.33 -12.52 1.35
N SER A 735 -4.70 -11.24 1.17
CA SER A 735 -5.18 -10.39 2.28
C SER A 735 -6.67 -10.11 2.21
N SER A 736 -7.27 -10.09 1.01
CA SER A 736 -8.72 -9.93 0.86
C SER A 736 -9.43 -11.22 1.23
N PHE A 737 -10.40 -11.11 2.12
CA PHE A 737 -11.26 -12.21 2.51
C PHE A 737 -12.69 -11.86 2.13
N SER A 738 -13.39 -12.81 1.51
CA SER A 738 -14.82 -12.71 1.33
C SER A 738 -15.45 -14.10 1.38
N PRO A 739 -16.78 -14.20 1.54
CA PRO A 739 -17.42 -15.51 1.55
C PRO A 739 -17.11 -16.23 0.22
N PRO A 740 -16.72 -17.51 0.23
CA PRO A 740 -16.42 -18.28 -0.97
C PRO A 740 -17.68 -18.64 -1.78
N GLY A 741 -18.86 -18.55 -1.14
CA GLY A 741 -20.14 -18.94 -1.73
C GLY A 741 -20.14 -20.38 -2.25
N SER A 742 -20.70 -20.59 -3.45
CA SER A 742 -20.95 -21.92 -4.01
C SER A 742 -19.70 -22.78 -4.30
N ILE A 743 -18.49 -22.23 -4.25
CA ILE A 743 -17.27 -23.04 -4.35
C ILE A 743 -17.12 -23.92 -3.10
N PHE A 744 -17.56 -23.44 -1.93
CA PHE A 744 -17.48 -24.17 -0.67
C PHE A 744 -18.37 -25.42 -0.64
N LYS A 745 -19.41 -25.48 -1.48
CA LYS A 745 -20.27 -26.67 -1.65
C LYS A 745 -19.48 -27.92 -2.01
N LEU A 746 -18.31 -27.76 -2.65
CA LEU A 746 -17.41 -28.88 -2.96
C LEU A 746 -16.88 -29.57 -1.68
N LEU A 747 -16.61 -28.82 -0.61
CA LEU A 747 -16.22 -29.39 0.67
C LEU A 747 -17.39 -30.07 1.38
N ILE A 748 -18.60 -29.53 1.25
CA ILE A 748 -19.82 -30.18 1.77
C ILE A 748 -20.07 -31.50 1.04
N ALA A 749 -19.94 -31.51 -0.29
CA ALA A 749 -20.01 -32.71 -1.12
C ALA A 749 -18.98 -33.75 -0.68
N TYR A 750 -17.71 -33.32 -0.56
CA TYR A 750 -16.61 -34.17 -0.13
C TYR A 750 -16.84 -34.78 1.24
N THR A 751 -17.29 -33.99 2.23
CA THR A 751 -17.52 -34.50 3.59
C THR A 751 -18.57 -35.60 3.61
N ALA A 752 -19.72 -35.36 2.96
CA ALA A 752 -20.80 -36.35 2.87
C ALA A 752 -20.37 -37.60 2.08
N LEU A 753 -19.61 -37.43 0.99
CA LEU A 753 -19.08 -38.54 0.21
C LEU A 753 -18.07 -39.37 1.02
N LYS A 754 -17.20 -38.73 1.80
CA LYS A 754 -16.21 -39.40 2.66
C LYS A 754 -16.89 -40.26 3.72
N GLU A 755 -17.86 -39.71 4.45
CA GLU A 755 -18.64 -40.47 5.45
C GLU A 755 -19.40 -41.63 4.79
N ARG A 756 -20.05 -41.37 3.64
CA ARG A 756 -20.77 -42.40 2.89
C ARG A 756 -19.85 -43.51 2.36
N TYR A 757 -18.68 -43.15 1.84
CA TYR A 757 -17.67 -44.09 1.36
C TYR A 757 -17.19 -45.00 2.49
N ASN A 758 -16.82 -44.42 3.64
CA ASN A 758 -16.40 -45.17 4.82
C ASN A 758 -17.50 -46.11 5.31
N TYR A 759 -18.76 -45.64 5.34
CA TYR A 759 -19.91 -46.47 5.68
C TYR A 759 -20.06 -47.66 4.71
N LEU A 760 -19.94 -47.45 3.40
CA LEU A 760 -20.09 -48.53 2.42
C LEU A 760 -18.97 -49.56 2.54
N ILE A 761 -17.72 -49.12 2.72
CA ILE A 761 -16.58 -50.01 2.89
C ILE A 761 -16.70 -50.83 4.18
N ASN A 762 -16.97 -50.17 5.31
CA ASN A 762 -17.08 -50.83 6.60
C ASN A 762 -18.21 -51.88 6.62
N ASN A 763 -19.26 -51.66 5.82
CA ASN A 763 -20.39 -52.59 5.69
C ASN A 763 -20.31 -53.50 4.45
N LYS A 764 -19.17 -53.55 3.73
CA LYS A 764 -18.97 -54.35 2.51
C LYS A 764 -20.07 -54.16 1.43
N LYS A 765 -20.60 -52.93 1.31
CA LYS A 765 -21.64 -52.56 0.33
C LYS A 765 -21.02 -52.04 -0.97
N SER A 766 -21.74 -52.14 -2.07
CA SER A 766 -21.27 -51.64 -3.38
C SER A 766 -21.11 -50.12 -3.41
N LEU A 767 -19.97 -49.66 -3.95
CA LEU A 767 -19.70 -48.24 -4.21
C LEU A 767 -20.60 -47.63 -5.29
N LYS A 768 -21.40 -48.42 -6.01
CA LYS A 768 -22.47 -47.89 -6.89
C LYS A 768 -23.51 -47.07 -6.11
N ALA A 769 -23.65 -47.30 -4.80
CA ALA A 769 -24.55 -46.57 -3.91
C ALA A 769 -23.88 -45.38 -3.18
N LEU A 770 -22.78 -44.85 -3.75
CA LEU A 770 -22.01 -43.74 -3.17
C LEU A 770 -22.76 -42.41 -3.16
N ASN A 771 -23.68 -42.18 -4.11
CA ASN A 771 -24.51 -40.98 -4.10
C ASN A 771 -25.32 -40.89 -2.79
N PRO A 772 -25.11 -39.86 -1.94
CA PRO A 772 -25.71 -39.81 -0.61
C PRO A 772 -27.18 -39.39 -0.64
N LEU A 773 -27.58 -38.56 -1.61
CA LEU A 773 -28.89 -37.91 -1.64
C LEU A 773 -29.38 -37.68 -3.07
N THR A 774 -30.66 -37.91 -3.30
CA THR A 774 -31.39 -37.52 -4.51
C THR A 774 -32.68 -36.81 -4.11
N ILE A 775 -32.92 -35.63 -4.67
CA ILE A 775 -34.12 -34.83 -4.40
C ILE A 775 -34.74 -34.33 -5.72
N ILE A 776 -35.96 -33.83 -5.63
CA ILE A 776 -36.59 -33.00 -6.66
C ILE A 776 -36.53 -31.57 -6.14
N ASP A 777 -35.71 -30.72 -6.77
CA ASP A 777 -35.54 -29.31 -6.43
C ASP A 777 -36.56 -28.46 -7.20
N ASP A 778 -37.71 -28.28 -6.57
CA ASP A 778 -38.82 -27.48 -7.07
C ASP A 778 -39.35 -26.55 -5.98
N ILE A 779 -39.60 -25.29 -6.37
CA ILE A 779 -40.11 -24.27 -5.47
C ILE A 779 -41.61 -24.10 -5.74
N TYR A 780 -42.44 -24.49 -4.78
CA TYR A 780 -43.89 -24.35 -4.87
C TYR A 780 -44.51 -24.08 -3.49
N TRP A 781 -45.74 -23.57 -3.48
CA TRP A 781 -46.52 -23.41 -2.26
C TRP A 781 -47.30 -24.68 -1.96
N ASP A 782 -47.26 -25.18 -0.73
CA ASP A 782 -48.01 -26.34 -0.30
C ASP A 782 -48.79 -26.04 1.00
N SER A 783 -50.13 -26.11 0.91
CA SER A 783 -51.05 -25.87 2.03
C SER A 783 -51.06 -27.03 3.04
N LYS A 784 -50.63 -28.23 2.65
CA LYS A 784 -50.71 -29.45 3.48
C LYS A 784 -49.53 -29.61 4.45
N VAL A 785 -48.44 -28.86 4.24
CA VAL A 785 -47.19 -29.05 5.01
C VAL A 785 -47.29 -28.50 6.44
N LYS A 786 -48.04 -27.42 6.66
CA LYS A 786 -48.34 -26.83 7.99
C LYS A 786 -49.66 -26.06 7.95
N LYS A 787 -50.33 -25.87 9.10
CA LYS A 787 -51.47 -24.93 9.25
C LYS A 787 -51.04 -23.54 8.75
N GLY A 788 -51.69 -23.04 7.69
CA GLY A 788 -51.35 -21.79 7.01
C GLY A 788 -50.45 -21.92 5.78
N GLY A 789 -50.05 -23.15 5.40
CA GLY A 789 -49.23 -23.45 4.23
C GLY A 789 -47.75 -23.05 4.37
N SER A 790 -46.89 -23.62 3.52
CA SER A 790 -45.47 -23.27 3.47
C SER A 790 -44.91 -23.35 2.06
N ILE A 791 -43.90 -22.53 1.79
CA ILE A 791 -43.09 -22.67 0.58
C ILE A 791 -42.21 -23.90 0.74
N VAL A 792 -42.37 -24.87 -0.15
CA VAL A 792 -41.49 -26.04 -0.29
C VAL A 792 -40.34 -25.66 -1.21
N VAL A 793 -39.12 -26.06 -0.85
CA VAL A 793 -37.90 -25.79 -1.65
C VAL A 793 -37.35 -27.04 -2.34
N ALA A 794 -37.74 -28.22 -1.86
CA ALA A 794 -37.40 -29.50 -2.46
C ALA A 794 -38.34 -30.59 -1.94
N LYS A 795 -38.36 -31.76 -2.57
CA LYS A 795 -39.00 -32.97 -2.05
C LYS A 795 -38.15 -34.20 -2.32
N THR A 796 -38.33 -35.25 -1.52
CA THR A 796 -37.74 -36.57 -1.78
C THR A 796 -38.45 -37.25 -2.96
N LEU A 797 -37.87 -38.35 -3.46
CA LEU A 797 -38.51 -39.18 -4.50
C LEU A 797 -39.85 -39.78 -4.02
N ASN A 798 -40.02 -39.99 -2.72
CA ASN A 798 -41.26 -40.48 -2.11
C ASN A 798 -42.24 -39.33 -1.76
N ASN A 799 -42.11 -38.17 -2.41
CA ASN A 799 -42.93 -36.97 -2.20
C ASN A 799 -42.90 -36.35 -0.79
N LYS A 800 -42.00 -36.76 0.12
CA LYS A 800 -41.78 -36.04 1.39
C LYS A 800 -41.22 -34.64 1.11
N ALA A 801 -41.94 -33.59 1.52
CA ALA A 801 -41.58 -32.20 1.28
C ALA A 801 -40.51 -31.68 2.25
N TYR A 802 -39.63 -30.82 1.74
CA TYR A 802 -38.70 -29.97 2.49
C TYR A 802 -39.24 -28.53 2.51
N PRO A 803 -40.00 -28.13 3.54
CA PRO A 803 -40.45 -26.75 3.68
C PRO A 803 -39.28 -25.81 3.90
N ARG A 804 -39.46 -24.54 3.52
CA ARG A 804 -38.46 -23.49 3.72
C ARG A 804 -38.06 -23.32 5.18
N ILE A 805 -38.98 -23.56 6.12
CA ILE A 805 -38.66 -23.66 7.55
C ILE A 805 -38.55 -25.14 7.90
N TYR A 806 -37.32 -25.63 7.99
CA TYR A 806 -36.98 -27.04 8.20
C TYR A 806 -36.08 -27.20 9.41
N LYS A 807 -36.44 -28.10 10.34
CA LYS A 807 -35.74 -28.33 11.63
C LYS A 807 -35.38 -27.02 12.36
N ARG A 808 -36.35 -26.11 12.50
CA ARG A 808 -36.20 -24.76 13.11
C ARG A 808 -35.19 -23.82 12.41
N GLY A 809 -34.62 -24.20 11.28
CA GLY A 809 -33.80 -23.34 10.43
C GLY A 809 -34.53 -22.91 9.15
N ARG A 810 -33.98 -21.91 8.46
CA ARG A 810 -34.51 -21.43 7.17
C ARG A 810 -33.65 -21.90 5.99
N LEU A 811 -34.15 -22.84 5.20
CA LEU A 811 -33.46 -23.32 4.00
C LEU A 811 -33.37 -22.21 2.93
N PRO A 812 -32.23 -22.10 2.24
CA PRO A 812 -32.09 -21.23 1.08
C PRO A 812 -32.89 -21.78 -0.11
N ARG A 813 -33.26 -20.89 -1.02
CA ARG A 813 -33.90 -21.26 -2.29
C ARG A 813 -32.83 -21.42 -3.38
N SER A 814 -33.13 -22.25 -4.37
CA SER A 814 -32.37 -22.26 -5.62
C SER A 814 -32.56 -20.96 -6.40
N SER A 815 -31.54 -20.58 -7.16
CA SER A 815 -31.56 -19.39 -8.02
C SER A 815 -32.47 -19.55 -9.24
N HIS A 816 -32.78 -20.80 -9.62
CA HIS A 816 -33.68 -21.15 -10.71
C HIS A 816 -34.80 -22.05 -10.17
N THR A 817 -36.00 -21.90 -10.72
CA THR A 817 -37.16 -22.77 -10.47
C THR A 817 -37.20 -23.90 -11.50
N GLY A 818 -37.82 -25.04 -11.16
CA GLY A 818 -37.98 -26.15 -12.12
C GLY A 818 -36.67 -26.89 -12.41
N ILE A 819 -35.79 -27.03 -11.42
CA ILE A 819 -34.54 -27.77 -11.58
C ILE A 819 -34.83 -29.27 -11.75
N GLY A 820 -35.88 -29.76 -11.08
CA GLY A 820 -36.35 -31.13 -11.17
C GLY A 820 -35.49 -32.10 -10.37
N LYS A 821 -35.44 -33.37 -10.81
CA LYS A 821 -34.70 -34.45 -10.15
C LYS A 821 -33.20 -34.22 -10.25
N ILE A 822 -32.52 -34.14 -9.11
CA ILE A 822 -31.07 -33.95 -9.01
C ILE A 822 -30.44 -34.91 -7.97
N ASP A 823 -29.30 -35.45 -8.34
CA ASP A 823 -28.36 -36.14 -7.45
C ASP A 823 -27.17 -35.21 -7.13
N LEU A 824 -26.10 -35.72 -6.50
CA LEU A 824 -24.94 -34.91 -6.14
C LEU A 824 -24.24 -34.28 -7.36
N ILE A 825 -24.11 -35.00 -8.47
CA ILE A 825 -23.43 -34.52 -9.68
C ILE A 825 -24.24 -33.36 -10.29
N GLN A 826 -25.55 -33.55 -10.44
CA GLN A 826 -26.46 -32.53 -10.94
C GLN A 826 -26.57 -31.34 -9.97
N ALA A 827 -26.45 -31.57 -8.66
CA ALA A 827 -26.45 -30.51 -7.65
C ALA A 827 -25.19 -29.62 -7.75
N ILE A 828 -24.01 -30.20 -8.06
CA ILE A 828 -22.79 -29.44 -8.35
C ILE A 828 -22.94 -28.68 -9.69
N GLU A 829 -23.43 -29.35 -10.74
CA GLU A 829 -23.67 -28.79 -12.09
C GLU A 829 -24.58 -27.55 -12.07
N LYS A 830 -25.74 -27.67 -11.42
CA LYS A 830 -26.76 -26.61 -11.33
C LYS A 830 -26.59 -25.72 -10.09
N SER A 831 -25.63 -26.04 -9.23
CA SER A 831 -25.33 -25.30 -8.00
C SER A 831 -26.52 -25.18 -7.02
N SER A 832 -27.30 -26.24 -6.83
CA SER A 832 -28.51 -26.24 -5.99
C SER A 832 -28.21 -25.86 -4.53
N ASN A 833 -28.77 -24.75 -4.05
CA ASN A 833 -28.63 -24.35 -2.64
C ASN A 833 -29.35 -25.30 -1.65
N PRO A 834 -30.65 -25.65 -1.84
CA PRO A 834 -31.36 -26.50 -0.91
C PRO A 834 -30.73 -27.89 -0.81
N TYR A 835 -30.20 -28.44 -1.91
CA TYR A 835 -29.51 -29.74 -1.89
C TYR A 835 -28.36 -29.77 -0.87
N PHE A 836 -27.42 -28.81 -0.94
CA PHE A 836 -26.25 -28.81 -0.03
C PHE A 836 -26.61 -28.48 1.41
N SER A 837 -27.63 -27.64 1.66
CA SER A 837 -28.11 -27.39 3.01
C SER A 837 -28.78 -28.63 3.62
N ILE A 838 -29.54 -29.40 2.83
CA ILE A 838 -30.12 -30.67 3.28
C ILE A 838 -29.03 -31.72 3.49
N LEU A 839 -28.06 -31.81 2.56
CA LEU A 839 -26.92 -32.72 2.66
C LEU A 839 -26.14 -32.48 3.96
N ALA A 840 -25.79 -31.23 4.25
CA ALA A 840 -25.08 -30.86 5.49
C ALA A 840 -25.89 -31.11 6.77
N SER A 841 -27.22 -31.13 6.69
CA SER A 841 -28.10 -31.24 7.85
C SER A 841 -28.48 -32.68 8.21
N ASP A 842 -28.69 -33.50 7.18
CA ASP A 842 -29.37 -34.80 7.30
C ASP A 842 -28.45 -35.97 6.91
N PHE A 843 -27.36 -35.71 6.19
CA PHE A 843 -26.45 -36.74 5.65
C PHE A 843 -25.01 -36.58 6.12
N VAL A 844 -24.72 -35.55 6.91
CA VAL A 844 -23.46 -35.40 7.62
C VAL A 844 -23.73 -35.66 9.09
N GLU A 845 -22.97 -36.58 9.70
CA GLU A 845 -23.23 -37.07 11.06
C GLU A 845 -23.21 -35.93 12.09
N ASN A 846 -22.22 -35.04 11.99
CA ASN A 846 -22.03 -33.94 12.92
C ASN A 846 -21.56 -32.65 12.20
N PRO A 847 -22.19 -31.48 12.42
CA PRO A 847 -21.70 -30.20 11.92
C PRO A 847 -20.22 -29.90 12.24
N TYR A 848 -19.67 -30.40 13.35
CA TYR A 848 -18.25 -30.28 13.67
C TYR A 848 -17.34 -30.92 12.62
N THR A 849 -17.77 -32.01 11.98
CA THR A 849 -17.01 -32.67 10.91
C THR A 849 -16.79 -31.73 9.72
N LEU A 850 -17.74 -30.83 9.45
CA LEU A 850 -17.60 -29.84 8.36
C LEU A 850 -16.52 -28.80 8.68
N ILE A 851 -16.44 -28.33 9.93
CA ILE A 851 -15.40 -27.39 10.38
C ILE A 851 -14.03 -28.06 10.32
N ASN A 852 -13.93 -29.29 10.82
CA ASN A 852 -12.68 -30.06 10.80
C ASN A 852 -12.24 -30.33 9.37
N THR A 853 -13.15 -30.74 8.49
CA THR A 853 -12.85 -30.94 7.07
C THR A 853 -12.41 -29.63 6.41
N ALA A 854 -13.03 -28.50 6.71
CA ALA A 854 -12.58 -27.21 6.18
C ALA A 854 -11.13 -26.89 6.63
N LYS A 855 -10.82 -27.10 7.92
CA LYS A 855 -9.46 -26.95 8.46
C LYS A 855 -8.46 -27.93 7.82
N ASP A 856 -8.90 -29.15 7.52
CA ASP A 856 -8.08 -30.16 6.86
C ASP A 856 -7.64 -29.71 5.47
N PHE A 857 -8.50 -29.00 4.74
CA PHE A 857 -8.22 -28.35 3.45
C PHE A 857 -7.58 -26.96 3.57
N ASN A 858 -7.06 -26.59 4.74
CA ASN A 858 -6.38 -25.31 4.99
C ASN A 858 -7.28 -24.06 4.96
N ILE A 859 -8.58 -24.22 5.19
CA ILE A 859 -9.53 -23.11 5.31
C ILE A 859 -9.60 -22.63 6.77
N GLY A 860 -9.63 -21.32 6.98
CA GLY A 860 -9.73 -20.72 8.31
C GLY A 860 -8.40 -20.64 9.07
N LYS A 861 -7.27 -20.94 8.42
CA LYS A 861 -5.91 -20.72 8.91
C LYS A 861 -5.01 -20.22 7.78
N LYS A 862 -3.88 -19.59 8.11
CA LYS A 862 -2.88 -19.15 7.12
C LYS A 862 -2.34 -20.34 6.32
N THR A 863 -2.23 -20.20 5.00
CA THR A 863 -1.67 -21.24 4.14
C THR A 863 -0.16 -21.42 4.34
N GLY A 864 0.52 -20.39 4.85
CA GLY A 864 1.96 -20.43 5.09
C GLY A 864 2.78 -20.13 3.84
N ILE A 865 2.18 -19.50 2.83
CA ILE A 865 2.90 -18.91 1.70
C ILE A 865 4.07 -18.05 2.19
N ASP A 866 5.13 -17.97 1.39
CA ASP A 866 6.30 -17.14 1.63
C ASP A 866 6.02 -15.61 1.51
N LEU A 867 4.93 -15.10 2.12
CA LEU A 867 4.47 -13.69 2.14
C LEU A 867 3.97 -13.25 3.56
N LEU A 868 4.33 -12.04 4.02
CA LEU A 868 4.13 -11.57 5.42
C LEU A 868 2.75 -10.95 5.75
N ALA A 869 1.80 -10.94 4.81
CA ALA A 869 0.52 -10.24 4.97
C ALA A 869 -0.71 -11.13 4.66
N GLU A 870 -0.61 -12.41 5.00
CA GLU A 870 -1.70 -13.37 4.79
C GLU A 870 -2.79 -13.25 5.85
N SER A 871 -4.05 -13.16 5.39
CA SER A 871 -5.24 -13.22 6.24
C SER A 871 -5.64 -14.69 6.50
N PRO A 872 -5.94 -15.09 7.75
CA PRO A 872 -6.30 -16.47 8.07
C PRO A 872 -7.72 -16.88 7.60
N GLY A 873 -8.57 -15.93 7.22
CA GLY A 873 -10.00 -16.18 7.00
C GLY A 873 -10.74 -16.37 8.34
N ASN A 874 -11.97 -16.90 8.28
CA ASN A 874 -12.76 -17.21 9.47
C ASN A 874 -13.72 -18.38 9.22
N LEU A 875 -13.90 -19.25 10.22
CA LEU A 875 -14.89 -20.33 10.23
C LEU A 875 -15.95 -20.04 11.32
N PRO A 876 -17.24 -20.28 11.06
CA PRO A 876 -18.28 -20.06 12.06
C PRO A 876 -18.32 -21.16 13.12
N GLU A 877 -18.54 -20.78 14.37
CA GLU A 877 -18.71 -21.72 15.49
C GLU A 877 -20.19 -21.97 15.83
N ASP A 878 -21.10 -21.08 15.47
CA ASP A 878 -22.53 -21.15 15.84
C ASP A 878 -23.35 -22.14 14.98
N ILE A 879 -22.75 -22.76 13.96
CA ILE A 879 -23.43 -23.73 13.07
C ILE A 879 -23.90 -25.00 13.79
N ILE A 880 -23.36 -25.28 14.97
CA ILE A 880 -23.66 -26.47 15.77
C ILE A 880 -25.07 -26.36 16.35
N PHE A 881 -25.43 -25.18 16.87
CA PHE A 881 -26.68 -24.95 17.58
C PHE A 881 -27.73 -24.28 16.69
N ASN A 882 -27.31 -23.52 15.68
CA ASN A 882 -28.22 -22.79 14.79
C ASN A 882 -28.27 -23.42 13.39
N LYS A 883 -29.40 -24.08 13.09
CA LYS A 883 -29.64 -24.70 11.78
C LYS A 883 -29.66 -23.70 10.62
N THR A 884 -30.10 -22.46 10.83
CA THR A 884 -30.04 -21.43 9.76
C THR A 884 -28.58 -21.06 9.44
N SER A 885 -27.74 -20.96 10.46
CA SER A 885 -26.29 -20.76 10.29
C SER A 885 -25.67 -21.94 9.55
N LEU A 886 -26.00 -23.18 9.92
CA LEU A 886 -25.55 -24.39 9.20
C LEU A 886 -25.95 -24.39 7.72
N TYR A 887 -27.22 -24.09 7.42
CA TYR A 887 -27.71 -24.06 6.04
C TYR A 887 -27.01 -22.99 5.20
N SER A 888 -26.72 -21.83 5.80
CA SER A 888 -26.00 -20.73 5.16
C SER A 888 -24.51 -21.05 4.98
N PHE A 889 -23.89 -21.69 5.98
CA PHE A 889 -22.52 -22.18 5.91
C PHE A 889 -22.35 -23.24 4.82
N ALA A 890 -23.30 -24.16 4.66
CA ALA A 890 -23.27 -25.20 3.63
C ALA A 890 -23.26 -24.65 2.18
N ILE A 891 -23.70 -23.41 1.98
CA ILE A 891 -23.63 -22.73 0.68
C ILE A 891 -22.48 -21.71 0.59
N GLY A 892 -21.58 -21.71 1.58
CA GLY A 892 -20.40 -20.87 1.67
C GLY A 892 -20.67 -19.41 2.06
N GLN A 893 -21.73 -19.16 2.84
CA GLN A 893 -22.08 -17.85 3.41
C GLN A 893 -21.98 -17.86 4.95
N HIS A 894 -22.71 -16.97 5.63
CA HIS A 894 -22.61 -16.68 7.07
C HIS A 894 -21.29 -15.96 7.40
N SER A 895 -20.69 -16.18 8.58
CA SER A 895 -19.40 -15.59 8.96
C SER A 895 -18.17 -16.32 8.36
N LEU A 896 -18.39 -17.26 7.43
CA LEU A 896 -17.32 -17.88 6.65
C LEU A 896 -16.72 -16.87 5.68
N VAL A 897 -15.42 -16.60 5.80
CA VAL A 897 -14.66 -15.82 4.83
C VAL A 897 -13.33 -16.50 4.55
N VAL A 898 -12.92 -16.51 3.28
CA VAL A 898 -11.68 -17.16 2.83
C VAL A 898 -10.93 -16.26 1.87
N THR A 899 -9.62 -16.52 1.72
CA THR A 899 -8.80 -15.86 0.70
C THR A 899 -8.85 -16.62 -0.63
N PRO A 900 -8.61 -15.93 -1.76
CA PRO A 900 -8.41 -16.58 -3.06
C PRO A 900 -7.34 -17.66 -3.05
N LEU A 901 -6.23 -17.43 -2.35
CA LEU A 901 -5.17 -18.42 -2.20
C LEU A 901 -5.64 -19.69 -1.46
N GLN A 902 -6.36 -19.55 -0.34
CA GLN A 902 -6.91 -20.71 0.39
C GLN A 902 -7.84 -21.54 -0.51
N THR A 903 -8.65 -20.88 -1.33
CA THR A 903 -9.53 -21.55 -2.28
C THR A 903 -8.74 -22.31 -3.36
N ALA A 904 -7.62 -21.74 -3.83
CA ALA A 904 -6.75 -22.40 -4.79
C ALA A 904 -6.05 -23.63 -4.20
N VAL A 905 -5.62 -23.57 -2.92
CA VAL A 905 -5.08 -24.72 -2.19
C VAL A 905 -6.12 -25.82 -2.04
N MET A 906 -7.35 -25.46 -1.66
CA MET A 906 -8.46 -26.41 -1.55
C MET A 906 -8.72 -27.15 -2.87
N LEU A 907 -8.79 -26.42 -4.00
CA LEU A 907 -8.97 -27.02 -5.31
C LEU A 907 -7.76 -27.84 -5.77
N SER A 908 -6.56 -27.43 -5.40
CA SER A 908 -5.33 -28.19 -5.66
C SER A 908 -5.36 -29.55 -4.96
N ALA A 909 -5.84 -29.61 -3.71
CA ALA A 909 -6.02 -30.86 -2.98
C ALA A 909 -7.06 -31.79 -3.66
N ILE A 910 -8.14 -31.24 -4.23
CA ILE A 910 -9.09 -32.04 -5.02
C ILE A 910 -8.42 -32.56 -6.31
N ALA A 911 -7.63 -31.70 -6.97
CA ALA A 911 -6.93 -32.03 -8.19
C ALA A 911 -5.85 -33.11 -7.96
N ASN A 912 -5.02 -33.03 -6.92
CA ASN A 912 -3.84 -33.86 -6.71
C ASN A 912 -4.08 -35.12 -5.84
N ARG A 913 -5.34 -35.54 -5.67
CA ARG A 913 -5.74 -36.72 -4.89
C ARG A 913 -5.52 -36.57 -3.38
N GLY A 914 -5.81 -35.39 -2.83
CA GLY A 914 -5.96 -35.16 -1.40
C GLY A 914 -4.72 -34.62 -0.69
N LYS A 915 -3.65 -34.27 -1.41
CA LYS A 915 -2.45 -33.68 -0.79
C LYS A 915 -2.64 -32.18 -0.62
N VAL A 916 -2.63 -31.70 0.62
CA VAL A 916 -2.73 -30.28 0.94
C VAL A 916 -1.32 -29.75 1.14
N PHE A 917 -0.78 -29.16 0.08
CA PHE A 917 0.57 -28.58 0.10
C PHE A 917 0.56 -27.15 0.61
N LYS A 918 1.67 -26.75 1.24
CA LYS A 918 1.99 -25.34 1.46
C LYS A 918 2.27 -24.66 0.10
N PRO A 919 1.63 -23.53 -0.22
CA PRO A 919 1.92 -22.78 -1.44
C PRO A 919 3.38 -22.33 -1.50
N LYS A 920 4.04 -22.59 -2.62
CA LYS A 920 5.46 -22.36 -2.83
C LYS A 920 5.67 -21.20 -3.78
N LEU A 921 6.45 -20.19 -3.36
CA LEU A 921 6.82 -19.06 -4.20
C LEU A 921 8.27 -19.10 -4.68
N ILE A 922 9.18 -19.72 -3.93
CA ILE A 922 10.60 -19.86 -4.32
C ILE A 922 10.81 -21.20 -5.01
N MET A 923 11.52 -21.25 -6.13
CA MET A 923 11.75 -22.51 -6.85
C MET A 923 12.62 -23.53 -6.08
N SER A 924 13.60 -23.07 -5.29
CA SER A 924 14.56 -23.94 -4.59
C SER A 924 14.05 -24.58 -3.29
N THR A 925 12.83 -24.28 -2.85
CA THR A 925 12.27 -24.89 -1.63
C THR A 925 11.63 -26.24 -1.94
N GLU A 926 11.74 -27.18 -1.01
CA GLU A 926 11.08 -28.47 -1.14
C GLU A 926 9.56 -28.33 -0.97
N THR A 927 8.82 -29.26 -1.56
CA THR A 927 7.36 -29.29 -1.47
C THR A 927 6.92 -29.84 -0.11
N GLU A 928 6.32 -28.98 0.70
CA GLU A 928 5.89 -29.32 2.06
C GLU A 928 4.41 -29.76 2.04
N ILE A 929 4.14 -31.01 2.44
CA ILE A 929 2.77 -31.50 2.65
C ILE A 929 2.32 -31.11 4.06
N GLN A 930 1.35 -30.20 4.16
CA GLN A 930 0.80 -29.78 5.45
C GLN A 930 -0.26 -30.76 5.97
N ASN A 931 -1.01 -31.37 5.08
CA ASN A 931 -2.03 -32.35 5.43
C ASN A 931 -2.33 -33.30 4.27
N THR A 932 -2.89 -34.46 4.57
CA THR A 932 -3.40 -35.40 3.56
C THR A 932 -4.83 -35.79 3.91
N VAL A 933 -5.74 -35.57 2.97
CA VAL A 933 -7.15 -35.94 3.10
C VAL A 933 -7.45 -37.18 2.28
N LEU A 934 -8.34 -38.04 2.80
CA LEU A 934 -8.78 -39.24 2.08
C LEU A 934 -9.51 -38.83 0.79
N MET A 935 -8.92 -39.10 -0.37
CA MET A 935 -9.49 -38.75 -1.67
C MET A 935 -9.48 -39.97 -2.59
N SER A 936 -10.47 -40.87 -2.40
CA SER A 936 -10.61 -42.05 -3.25
C SER A 936 -10.92 -41.67 -4.70
N PRO A 937 -10.58 -42.52 -5.69
CA PRO A 937 -10.92 -42.27 -7.09
C PRO A 937 -12.42 -42.01 -7.31
N GLU A 938 -13.30 -42.73 -6.62
CA GLU A 938 -14.75 -42.62 -6.75
C GLU A 938 -15.27 -41.28 -6.23
N ILE A 939 -14.80 -40.85 -5.06
CA ILE A 939 -15.15 -39.53 -4.48
C ILE A 939 -14.69 -38.42 -5.43
N ARG A 940 -13.43 -38.50 -5.87
CA ARG A 940 -12.81 -37.52 -6.75
C ARG A 940 -13.52 -37.42 -8.10
N GLU A 941 -13.81 -38.55 -8.73
CA GLU A 941 -14.52 -38.60 -10.01
C GLU A 941 -15.93 -38.01 -9.93
N MET A 942 -16.69 -38.27 -8.86
CA MET A 942 -18.02 -37.66 -8.69
C MET A 942 -17.95 -36.13 -8.59
N ILE A 943 -16.97 -35.60 -7.84
CA ILE A 943 -16.77 -34.15 -7.71
C ILE A 943 -16.35 -33.53 -9.05
N LEU A 944 -15.35 -34.12 -9.72
CA LEU A 944 -14.84 -33.64 -11.00
C LEU A 944 -15.87 -33.73 -12.13
N GLU A 945 -16.71 -34.76 -12.15
CA GLU A 945 -17.80 -34.89 -13.12
C GLU A 945 -18.83 -33.78 -12.94
N GLY A 946 -19.24 -33.48 -11.69
CA GLY A 946 -20.13 -32.36 -11.40
C GLY A 946 -19.54 -31.01 -11.85
N MET A 947 -18.25 -30.79 -11.58
CA MET A 947 -17.53 -29.59 -12.03
C MET A 947 -17.34 -29.54 -13.56
N SER A 948 -17.18 -30.69 -14.23
CA SER A 948 -17.08 -30.78 -15.69
C SER A 948 -18.41 -30.36 -16.33
N ARG A 949 -19.52 -30.91 -15.85
CA ARG A 949 -20.85 -30.55 -16.35
C ARG A 949 -21.16 -29.07 -16.15
N ALA A 950 -20.75 -28.48 -15.03
CA ALA A 950 -20.94 -27.05 -14.79
C ALA A 950 -20.36 -26.16 -15.92
N VAL A 951 -19.27 -26.58 -16.57
CA VAL A 951 -18.64 -25.84 -17.68
C VAL A 951 -19.06 -26.34 -19.06
N SER A 952 -19.33 -27.64 -19.25
CA SER A 952 -19.56 -28.22 -20.58
C SER A 952 -21.03 -28.50 -20.91
N SER A 953 -21.89 -28.75 -19.93
CA SER A 953 -23.27 -29.18 -20.16
C SER A 953 -24.20 -28.00 -20.52
N LYS A 954 -25.29 -28.29 -21.22
CA LYS A 954 -26.29 -27.28 -21.62
C LYS A 954 -26.88 -26.56 -20.40
N ASP A 955 -27.10 -27.30 -19.31
CA ASP A 955 -27.69 -26.81 -18.06
C ASP A 955 -26.63 -26.34 -17.03
N GLY A 956 -25.35 -26.39 -17.38
CA GLY A 956 -24.24 -26.09 -16.49
C GLY A 956 -24.20 -24.62 -16.07
N SER A 957 -23.88 -24.39 -14.79
CA SER A 957 -23.93 -23.05 -14.19
C SER A 957 -22.92 -22.03 -14.76
N ALA A 958 -21.89 -22.47 -15.48
CA ALA A 958 -20.83 -21.62 -16.05
C ALA A 958 -20.93 -21.46 -17.59
N ARG A 959 -21.31 -22.53 -18.31
CA ARG A 959 -21.23 -22.62 -19.78
C ARG A 959 -21.89 -21.45 -20.49
N ALA A 960 -23.15 -21.17 -20.16
CA ALA A 960 -23.94 -20.15 -20.85
C ALA A 960 -23.26 -18.78 -20.76
N ASN A 961 -22.60 -18.50 -19.62
CA ASN A 961 -21.93 -17.23 -19.46
C ASN A 961 -20.59 -17.14 -20.17
N ILE A 962 -19.78 -18.21 -20.12
CA ILE A 962 -18.51 -18.24 -20.87
C ILE A 962 -18.80 -17.95 -22.35
N ILE A 963 -19.81 -18.63 -22.91
CA ILE A 963 -20.24 -18.39 -24.29
C ILE A 963 -20.68 -16.94 -24.50
N ASN A 964 -21.52 -16.38 -23.62
CA ASN A 964 -22.02 -15.00 -23.80
C ASN A 964 -20.92 -13.94 -23.70
N ASN A 965 -19.92 -14.13 -22.83
CA ASN A 965 -18.79 -13.20 -22.72
C ASN A 965 -17.86 -13.32 -23.95
N LEU A 966 -17.53 -14.56 -24.33
CA LEU A 966 -16.62 -14.83 -25.45
C LEU A 966 -17.25 -14.59 -26.82
N LYS A 967 -18.58 -14.49 -26.96
CA LYS A 967 -19.25 -14.12 -28.23
C LYS A 967 -18.72 -12.82 -28.85
N LYS A 968 -18.17 -11.92 -28.04
CA LYS A 968 -17.53 -10.68 -28.50
C LYS A 968 -16.25 -10.93 -29.31
N ASP A 969 -15.64 -12.10 -29.16
CA ASP A 969 -14.44 -12.55 -29.86
C ASP A 969 -14.65 -13.97 -30.41
N PRO A 970 -15.03 -14.11 -31.69
CA PRO A 970 -15.32 -15.40 -32.31
C PRO A 970 -14.16 -16.42 -32.20
N LYS A 971 -12.90 -15.95 -32.21
CA LYS A 971 -11.72 -16.84 -32.11
C LYS A 971 -11.65 -17.48 -30.73
N LEU A 972 -11.78 -16.69 -29.66
CA LEU A 972 -11.81 -17.19 -28.28
C LEU A 972 -12.97 -18.17 -28.05
N LEU A 973 -14.13 -17.92 -28.68
CA LEU A 973 -15.28 -18.82 -28.57
C LEU A 973 -15.03 -20.18 -29.25
N GLN A 974 -14.34 -20.21 -30.40
CA GLN A 974 -13.97 -21.47 -31.06
C GLN A 974 -12.98 -22.27 -30.22
N GLU A 975 -11.97 -21.61 -29.65
CA GLU A 975 -11.01 -22.26 -28.76
C GLU A 975 -11.66 -22.78 -27.48
N TYR A 976 -12.63 -22.05 -26.92
CA TYR A 976 -13.40 -22.55 -25.79
C TYR A 976 -14.10 -23.87 -26.12
N LYS A 977 -14.74 -23.97 -27.29
CA LYS A 977 -15.37 -25.23 -27.73
C LYS A 977 -14.36 -26.37 -27.88
N LYS A 978 -13.12 -26.08 -28.27
CA LYS A 978 -12.03 -27.06 -28.37
C LYS A 978 -11.56 -27.53 -26.99
N LEU A 979 -11.41 -26.60 -26.05
CA LEU A 979 -10.79 -26.84 -24.74
C LEU A 979 -11.79 -27.14 -23.61
N SER A 980 -13.10 -27.03 -23.84
CA SER A 980 -14.12 -27.13 -22.77
C SER A 980 -14.16 -28.49 -22.05
N ASN A 981 -13.59 -29.53 -22.65
CA ASN A 981 -13.48 -30.86 -22.03
C ASN A 981 -12.18 -31.06 -21.24
N GLU A 982 -11.23 -30.13 -21.35
CA GLU A 982 -9.88 -30.23 -20.76
C GLU A 982 -9.77 -29.47 -19.43
N PHE A 983 -10.86 -28.85 -18.97
CA PHE A 983 -10.93 -28.25 -17.65
C PHE A 983 -12.30 -28.46 -17.03
N VAL A 984 -12.34 -28.33 -15.71
CA VAL A 984 -13.57 -28.37 -14.91
C VAL A 984 -13.63 -27.12 -14.05
N GLY A 985 -14.81 -26.72 -13.58
CA GLY A 985 -14.89 -25.55 -12.71
C GLY A 985 -16.19 -25.39 -11.96
N LYS A 986 -16.20 -24.41 -11.06
CA LYS A 986 -17.35 -24.08 -10.22
C LYS A 986 -17.52 -22.57 -10.11
N THR A 987 -18.69 -22.08 -10.50
CA THR A 987 -19.09 -20.68 -10.29
C THR A 987 -19.57 -20.45 -8.86
N SER A 988 -19.35 -19.23 -8.38
CA SER A 988 -19.90 -18.77 -7.12
C SER A 988 -20.26 -17.28 -7.13
N THR A 989 -21.39 -17.02 -6.48
CA THR A 989 -21.90 -15.70 -6.09
C THR A 989 -21.95 -15.63 -4.58
N ALA A 990 -21.09 -14.79 -4.00
CA ALA A 990 -21.06 -14.54 -2.57
C ALA A 990 -21.79 -13.24 -2.28
N GLU A 991 -22.94 -13.35 -1.60
CA GLU A 991 -23.79 -12.22 -1.29
C GLU A 991 -23.38 -11.61 0.05
N PHE A 992 -23.27 -10.28 0.11
CA PHE A 992 -22.94 -9.58 1.34
C PHE A 992 -23.74 -8.27 1.46
N MET A 993 -24.03 -7.88 2.69
CA MET A 993 -24.66 -6.58 2.97
C MET A 993 -23.57 -5.52 3.07
N TYR A 994 -23.69 -4.48 2.25
CA TYR A 994 -22.75 -3.38 2.23
C TYR A 994 -23.49 -2.06 2.07
N ASN A 995 -23.02 -1.04 2.76
CA ASN A 995 -23.57 0.30 2.64
C ASN A 995 -22.46 1.26 2.20
N PRO A 996 -22.37 1.58 0.90
CA PRO A 996 -21.39 2.57 0.42
C PRO A 996 -21.77 4.00 0.80
N ASN A 997 -22.95 4.22 1.37
CA ASN A 997 -23.47 5.55 1.67
C ASN A 997 -23.34 5.88 3.14
N ILE A 998 -23.04 7.14 3.39
CA ILE A 998 -22.67 7.62 4.73
C ILE A 998 -23.85 8.29 5.42
N ASN A 999 -24.86 8.73 4.64
CA ASN A 999 -26.06 9.33 5.22
C ASN A 999 -26.81 8.35 6.16
N PRO A 1000 -27.33 8.84 7.29
CA PRO A 1000 -27.99 8.04 8.32
C PRO A 1000 -29.16 7.17 7.84
N SER A 1001 -30.01 7.67 6.95
CA SER A 1001 -31.21 6.93 6.50
C SER A 1001 -30.91 5.78 5.53
N SER A 1002 -29.71 5.78 4.91
CA SER A 1002 -29.35 4.75 3.95
C SER A 1002 -29.25 3.38 4.62
N LYS A 1003 -29.97 2.41 4.06
CA LYS A 1003 -29.90 1.01 4.47
C LYS A 1003 -28.77 0.31 3.73
N ALA A 1004 -28.18 -0.70 4.37
CA ALA A 1004 -27.27 -1.59 3.69
C ALA A 1004 -27.99 -2.28 2.53
N GLU A 1005 -27.32 -2.37 1.40
CA GLU A 1005 -27.81 -3.04 0.20
C GLU A 1005 -27.03 -4.32 -0.02
N LYS A 1006 -27.62 -5.21 -0.81
CA LYS A 1006 -27.04 -6.51 -1.10
C LYS A 1006 -26.12 -6.40 -2.32
N TYR A 1007 -24.84 -6.70 -2.14
CA TYR A 1007 -23.83 -6.76 -3.18
C TYR A 1007 -23.33 -8.19 -3.35
N ASN A 1008 -22.66 -8.44 -4.48
CA ASN A 1008 -22.10 -9.75 -4.80
C ASN A 1008 -20.62 -9.67 -5.10
N ASN A 1009 -19.85 -10.57 -4.50
CA ASN A 1009 -18.53 -10.93 -4.99
C ASN A 1009 -18.65 -12.15 -5.89
N ILE A 1010 -17.94 -12.10 -7.02
CA ILE A 1010 -17.93 -13.18 -8.00
C ILE A 1010 -16.67 -14.00 -7.82
N TRP A 1011 -16.86 -15.30 -7.91
CA TRP A 1011 -15.78 -16.26 -7.84
C TRP A 1011 -15.92 -17.31 -8.93
N PHE A 1012 -14.78 -17.78 -9.43
CA PHE A 1012 -14.71 -18.98 -10.22
C PHE A 1012 -13.43 -19.74 -9.89
N GLY A 1013 -13.58 -21.02 -9.59
CA GLY A 1013 -12.46 -21.94 -9.41
C GLY A 1013 -12.44 -22.97 -10.53
N ALA A 1014 -11.28 -23.19 -11.14
CA ALA A 1014 -11.10 -24.13 -12.22
C ALA A 1014 -9.88 -25.03 -12.01
N ILE A 1015 -9.96 -26.24 -12.55
CA ILE A 1015 -8.86 -27.20 -12.63
C ILE A 1015 -8.70 -27.57 -14.10
N SER A 1016 -7.52 -27.32 -14.67
CA SER A 1016 -7.15 -27.71 -16.04
C SER A 1016 -6.32 -28.98 -16.01
N PHE A 1017 -6.47 -29.78 -17.06
CA PHE A 1017 -5.79 -31.04 -17.27
C PHE A 1017 -5.01 -31.03 -18.59
N GLU A 1018 -4.07 -31.96 -18.70
CA GLU A 1018 -3.23 -32.14 -19.90
C GLU A 1018 -4.06 -32.36 -21.16
N SER A 1019 -3.66 -31.73 -22.26
CA SER A 1019 -4.35 -31.86 -23.55
C SER A 1019 -3.94 -33.17 -24.23
N ASN A 1020 -4.88 -34.13 -24.30
CA ASN A 1020 -4.68 -35.33 -25.11
C ASN A 1020 -6.00 -35.85 -25.68
N LYS A 1021 -6.14 -35.79 -27.01
CA LYS A 1021 -7.36 -36.21 -27.71
C LYS A 1021 -7.63 -37.72 -27.64
N ASN A 1022 -6.60 -38.52 -27.33
CA ASN A 1022 -6.72 -39.98 -27.27
C ASN A 1022 -7.12 -40.50 -25.89
N LEU A 1023 -7.22 -39.62 -24.87
CA LEU A 1023 -7.57 -40.00 -23.50
C LEU A 1023 -9.06 -39.76 -23.23
N THR A 1024 -9.67 -40.69 -22.51
CA THR A 1024 -11.00 -40.48 -21.91
C THR A 1024 -10.95 -39.39 -20.84
N LYS A 1025 -12.10 -38.78 -20.51
CA LYS A 1025 -12.19 -37.78 -19.42
C LYS A 1025 -11.58 -38.26 -18.11
N LYS A 1026 -11.84 -39.51 -17.72
CA LYS A 1026 -11.30 -40.10 -16.49
C LYS A 1026 -9.77 -40.22 -16.51
N GLN A 1027 -9.20 -40.54 -17.66
CA GLN A 1027 -7.74 -40.61 -17.85
C GLN A 1027 -7.12 -39.20 -17.85
N LEU A 1028 -7.76 -38.22 -18.48
CA LEU A 1028 -7.34 -36.82 -18.44
C LEU A 1028 -7.30 -36.29 -17.00
N TRP A 1029 -8.31 -36.62 -16.21
CA TRP A 1029 -8.36 -36.22 -14.81
C TRP A 1029 -7.23 -36.80 -13.97
N GLN A 1030 -6.48 -37.80 -14.43
CA GLN A 1030 -5.31 -38.28 -13.69
C GLN A 1030 -4.11 -37.33 -13.78
N LYS A 1031 -4.14 -36.36 -14.69
CA LYS A 1031 -3.03 -35.45 -14.97
C LYS A 1031 -3.45 -33.99 -14.86
N PRO A 1032 -3.71 -33.50 -13.63
CA PRO A 1032 -3.99 -32.09 -13.41
C PRO A 1032 -2.73 -31.26 -13.68
N GLU A 1033 -2.90 -30.12 -14.35
CA GLU A 1033 -1.79 -29.23 -14.71
C GLU A 1033 -1.86 -27.88 -14.03
N LEU A 1034 -3.08 -27.38 -13.79
CA LEU A 1034 -3.27 -26.00 -13.38
C LEU A 1034 -4.54 -25.85 -12.54
N VAL A 1035 -4.46 -25.07 -11.47
CA VAL A 1035 -5.61 -24.56 -10.73
C VAL A 1035 -5.66 -23.05 -10.89
N VAL A 1036 -6.84 -22.54 -11.26
CA VAL A 1036 -7.07 -21.10 -11.43
C VAL A 1036 -8.23 -20.67 -10.56
N VAL A 1037 -8.02 -19.68 -9.71
CA VAL A 1037 -9.07 -19.03 -8.92
C VAL A 1037 -9.14 -17.56 -9.28
N VAL A 1038 -10.31 -17.12 -9.73
CA VAL A 1038 -10.60 -15.71 -10.04
C VAL A 1038 -11.62 -15.19 -9.04
N GLN A 1039 -11.29 -14.06 -8.41
CA GLN A 1039 -12.14 -13.37 -7.45
C GLN A 1039 -12.31 -11.91 -7.86
N LEU A 1040 -13.55 -11.46 -8.02
CA LEU A 1040 -13.90 -10.10 -8.44
C LEU A 1040 -14.86 -9.49 -7.41
N ASN A 1041 -14.52 -8.31 -6.88
CA ASN A 1041 -15.39 -7.60 -5.95
C ASN A 1041 -16.49 -6.84 -6.70
N PHE A 1042 -17.72 -6.78 -6.18
CA PHE A 1042 -18.81 -6.00 -6.79
C PHE A 1042 -19.08 -6.37 -8.25
N GLY A 1043 -19.48 -7.62 -8.50
CA GLY A 1043 -19.82 -8.12 -9.84
C GLY A 1043 -21.29 -8.52 -10.00
N SER A 1044 -21.71 -8.83 -11.23
CA SER A 1044 -23.04 -9.39 -11.50
C SER A 1044 -23.09 -10.92 -11.52
N GLY A 1045 -23.83 -11.52 -10.58
CA GLY A 1045 -24.41 -12.86 -10.74
C GLY A 1045 -23.46 -14.05 -11.00
N GLY A 1046 -22.17 -13.95 -10.67
CA GLY A 1046 -21.24 -15.10 -10.61
C GLY A 1046 -20.61 -15.49 -11.94
N LYS A 1047 -20.74 -14.61 -12.93
CA LYS A 1047 -20.68 -14.98 -14.34
C LYS A 1047 -19.33 -14.61 -14.96
N GLU A 1048 -18.88 -13.37 -14.79
CA GLU A 1048 -17.70 -12.80 -15.48
C GLU A 1048 -16.39 -13.59 -15.24
N ALA A 1049 -16.14 -14.02 -14.00
CA ALA A 1049 -14.89 -14.69 -13.61
C ALA A 1049 -14.57 -15.99 -14.38
N ALA A 1050 -15.59 -16.72 -14.85
CA ALA A 1050 -15.40 -17.97 -15.57
C ALA A 1050 -14.70 -17.77 -16.93
N ALA A 1051 -15.03 -16.68 -17.63
CA ALA A 1051 -14.40 -16.34 -18.91
C ALA A 1051 -12.94 -15.88 -18.73
N LEU A 1052 -12.63 -15.21 -17.62
CA LEU A 1052 -11.26 -14.81 -17.28
C LEU A 1052 -10.41 -16.04 -16.97
N ALA A 1053 -10.92 -16.97 -16.15
CA ALA A 1053 -10.21 -18.21 -15.84
C ALA A 1053 -9.92 -19.06 -17.09
N PHE A 1054 -10.88 -19.14 -18.02
CA PHE A 1054 -10.65 -19.79 -19.31
C PHE A 1054 -9.52 -19.13 -20.10
N GLN A 1055 -9.49 -17.80 -20.19
CA GLN A 1055 -8.42 -17.07 -20.88
C GLN A 1055 -7.04 -17.31 -20.24
N ILE A 1056 -6.97 -17.43 -18.90
CA ILE A 1056 -5.74 -17.80 -18.19
C ILE A 1056 -5.29 -19.22 -18.56
N ILE A 1057 -6.20 -20.19 -18.52
CA ILE A 1057 -5.91 -21.59 -18.89
C ILE A 1057 -5.40 -21.66 -20.33
N LYS A 1058 -6.09 -20.97 -21.24
CA LYS A 1058 -5.68 -20.86 -22.65
C LYS A 1058 -4.26 -20.29 -22.75
N LYS A 1059 -3.99 -19.16 -22.08
CA LYS A 1059 -2.69 -18.50 -22.15
C LYS A 1059 -1.57 -19.39 -21.62
N TYR A 1060 -1.83 -20.13 -20.55
CA TYR A 1060 -0.87 -21.10 -20.01
C TYR A 1060 -0.57 -22.21 -21.02
N LYS A 1061 -1.59 -22.77 -21.69
CA LYS A 1061 -1.40 -23.81 -22.71
C LYS A 1061 -0.60 -23.30 -23.92
N GLU A 1062 -0.84 -22.07 -24.38
CA GLU A 1062 -0.03 -21.43 -25.43
C GLU A 1062 1.45 -21.34 -25.02
N LEU A 1063 1.73 -20.89 -23.79
CA LEU A 1063 3.12 -20.77 -23.30
C LEU A 1063 3.82 -22.14 -23.18
N LYS A 1064 3.06 -23.20 -22.86
CA LYS A 1064 3.56 -24.58 -22.84
C LYS A 1064 3.85 -25.09 -24.27
N GLU A 1065 2.96 -24.83 -25.23
CA GLU A 1065 3.16 -25.21 -26.65
C GLU A 1065 4.34 -24.48 -27.31
N GLU A 1066 4.56 -23.20 -26.98
CA GLU A 1066 5.70 -22.40 -27.45
C GLU A 1066 7.07 -22.89 -26.89
N LYS A 1067 7.10 -24.01 -26.14
CA LYS A 1067 8.27 -24.54 -25.41
C LYS A 1067 8.97 -23.50 -24.51
N LYS A 1068 8.27 -22.43 -24.12
CA LYS A 1068 8.78 -21.48 -23.13
C LYS A 1068 8.74 -22.05 -21.72
N ILE A 1069 7.99 -23.13 -21.50
CA ILE A 1069 7.84 -23.77 -20.19
C ILE A 1069 8.16 -25.26 -20.34
N ASP A 1070 9.45 -25.61 -20.33
CA ASP A 1070 9.86 -27.02 -20.21
C ASP A 1070 10.03 -27.35 -18.72
N PHE A 1071 9.09 -28.12 -18.17
CA PHE A 1071 9.09 -28.53 -16.75
C PHE A 1071 10.03 -29.70 -16.46
N GLN A 1072 10.63 -30.33 -17.49
CA GLN A 1072 11.41 -31.56 -17.33
C GLN A 1072 12.93 -31.39 -17.34
N ASN A 1073 13.46 -30.17 -17.57
CA ASN A 1073 14.90 -29.95 -17.78
C ASN A 1073 15.58 -28.95 -16.80
N PHE A 1074 15.03 -28.72 -15.60
CA PHE A 1074 15.68 -27.84 -14.60
C PHE A 1074 15.59 -28.35 -13.16
#